data_AF-A0A7S4BLF4-F1
#
_entry.id   AF-A0A7S4BLF4-F1
#
_cell.length_a   1.000
_cell.length_b   1.000
_cell.length_c   1.000
_cell.angle_alpha   90.00
_cell.angle_beta   90.00
_cell.angle_gamma   90.00
#
_symmetry.space_group_name_H-M   'P 1'
#
loop_
_entity.id
_entity.type
_entity.pdbx_description
1 polymer ?
#
loop_
_entity_poly.entity_id
_entity_poly.type
_entity_poly.pdbx_seq_one_letter_code
_entity_poly.pdbx_strand_id
1 'polypeptide(L)'
;MMTGVVSSWLLLPLSSLIACTASHACPSSSYLLLGVISPPDYLERRLIIRSTWMNTLPPALCAHFAVRSGNAPAMTLRRLQLEADVHKDVLLLPDVKHDETRLRGPVLTVVAWMRHVVTSPSFAAVKLLFKVDDDTYIQTSALAAWVSATLEPIAHRQIYGGFLTHTSWYPTIFDRHGFGWTHSGAMRAKRCESNATCAQGVECGECVGAFPLASGYLIMLSRSLALALLPKGPADVDLSAAAGTAPSGSVLVDDARRLQRTEGLRTHKGFKHSVIYEDMWLGSVLHRHALLQQSAWPVTYVSIGGTGIVCDLDKGGLPTHIQRSASVVHVRTTHTRVMLGIHKWMLRHPNIDRCERALTLECNKGCPAFSLSRAEVKPWCAEKGTSATEAPSFCALRLASGAAVCRKQGMESFAQLREADSTYKVATAVSKYGQMLQRCAAAEHTTELPRTGLGRRFKSILGLGPQEPRDSCSAPQLAMNFGEIVRLLQPPPEEVDRSTPQIAPPVTTTRRKHKPRGRRLAATETVAGWESKGGALSANLQVATLTPEGALQIPPSSKVILEIGANSRDTMDLQFLPQHPDAFLLSFEPLLDKYATLLQRNSRPDRRSPLGHHHARGIVLPFAVSSQDNGVATLKISGQIDGCASLLDAVSSYFSTRCTNRSGVAEARRVPTVSLWRVMESWLPGRDVQLAKVDAQGLDVDVIQSAREHVHRLKAVQLEVVRSRPTGDGHKCNVQYGSNGKGAQVAKCDNTVVAMRQLGYVPFGTNCSVHRFNEANGCEAQMTFVRPDDFDRELVLSFCTSTWPHSCGPGAWSKGLATISQLWCPLVVPRRAVRRHGG
;
A
#
# COMPACT_ATOMS: atom_id res chain seq x y z
N MET A 1 13.43 71.13 11.21
CA MET A 1 14.07 71.56 9.95
C MET A 1 14.97 70.42 9.48
N MET A 2 14.84 70.04 8.19
CA MET A 2 15.77 69.30 7.29
C MET A 2 16.87 68.40 7.93
N THR A 3 17.14 67.16 7.55
CA THR A 3 17.02 66.41 6.29
C THR A 3 17.39 64.95 6.59
N GLY A 4 16.64 63.97 6.06
CA GLY A 4 16.95 62.53 6.21
C GLY A 4 17.20 61.88 4.85
N VAL A 5 18.46 61.51 4.62
CA VAL A 5 18.99 60.86 3.42
C VAL A 5 18.37 59.47 3.24
N VAL A 6 17.76 59.21 2.09
CA VAL A 6 17.28 57.88 1.67
C VAL A 6 18.38 57.25 0.82
N SER A 7 19.08 56.26 1.39
CA SER A 7 20.08 55.47 0.68
C SER A 7 19.44 54.20 0.12
N SER A 8 19.20 54.20 -1.18
CA SER A 8 18.96 53.02 -2.02
C SER A 8 20.22 52.18 -2.15
N TRP A 9 20.27 50.98 -1.58
CA TRP A 9 21.16 49.90 -2.04
C TRP A 9 20.58 48.50 -1.76
N LEU A 10 20.53 47.68 -2.83
CA LEU A 10 20.51 46.21 -2.87
C LEU A 10 19.21 45.44 -2.50
N LEU A 11 18.20 45.53 -3.37
CA LEU A 11 17.33 44.38 -3.67
C LEU A 11 18.05 43.49 -4.69
N LEU A 12 18.69 42.41 -4.23
CA LEU A 12 19.05 41.28 -5.09
C LEU A 12 17.87 40.32 -5.15
N PRO A 13 17.46 39.84 -6.34
CA PRO A 13 16.32 38.96 -6.46
C PRO A 13 16.68 37.54 -5.97
N LEU A 14 15.86 37.01 -5.07
CA LEU A 14 15.89 35.61 -4.59
C LEU A 14 15.55 34.56 -5.68
N SER A 15 15.60 34.93 -6.96
CA SER A 15 15.12 34.16 -8.11
C SER A 15 16.11 33.10 -8.60
N SER A 16 17.35 33.09 -8.13
CA SER A 16 18.43 32.33 -8.79
C SER A 16 18.78 30.97 -8.15
N LEU A 17 18.10 30.55 -7.07
CA LEU A 17 18.37 29.26 -6.38
C LEU A 17 17.17 28.29 -6.33
N ILE A 18 16.08 28.59 -7.06
CA ILE A 18 14.94 27.70 -7.28
C ILE A 18 14.79 27.43 -8.80
N ALA A 19 15.89 27.10 -9.47
CA ALA A 19 15.87 26.64 -10.86
C ALA A 19 15.67 25.11 -10.90
N CYS A 20 14.42 24.66 -10.75
CA CYS A 20 13.92 23.34 -11.20
C CYS A 20 12.41 23.11 -10.89
N THR A 21 11.65 24.11 -10.44
CA THR A 21 10.18 24.01 -10.41
C THR A 21 9.63 24.76 -11.62
N ALA A 22 9.63 24.11 -12.78
CA ALA A 22 8.79 24.58 -13.88
C ALA A 22 7.36 24.62 -13.33
N SER A 23 6.75 25.80 -13.32
CA SER A 23 5.34 25.93 -12.96
C SER A 23 4.53 25.05 -13.93
N HIS A 24 3.94 23.96 -13.44
CA HIS A 24 3.13 23.04 -14.24
C HIS A 24 1.71 23.56 -14.50
N ALA A 25 1.49 24.88 -14.43
CA ALA A 25 0.27 25.48 -14.92
C ALA A 25 0.06 25.02 -16.37
N CYS A 26 -1.13 24.49 -16.70
CA CYS A 26 -1.42 24.06 -18.07
C CYS A 26 -1.14 25.22 -19.02
N PRO A 27 -0.23 25.06 -20.00
CA PRO A 27 -0.09 26.02 -21.09
C PRO A 27 -1.46 26.35 -21.69
N SER A 28 -1.69 27.61 -22.07
CA SER A 28 -2.92 27.99 -22.81
C SER A 28 -3.07 27.26 -24.13
N SER A 29 -1.98 26.71 -24.67
CA SER A 29 -1.93 25.85 -25.85
C SER A 29 -2.22 24.38 -25.58
N SER A 30 -2.41 23.96 -24.32
CA SER A 30 -2.66 22.55 -24.00
C SER A 30 -4.04 22.13 -24.46
N TYR A 31 -4.04 21.15 -25.36
CA TYR A 31 -5.23 20.56 -25.94
C TYR A 31 -5.71 19.33 -25.15
N LEU A 32 -4.80 18.71 -24.39
CA LEU A 32 -4.98 17.44 -23.69
C LEU A 32 -4.73 17.60 -22.19
N LEU A 33 -5.65 17.10 -21.36
CA LEU A 33 -5.49 17.06 -19.91
C LEU A 33 -5.48 15.62 -19.39
N LEU A 34 -4.42 15.27 -18.65
CA LEU A 34 -4.30 14.03 -17.89
C LEU A 34 -4.69 14.30 -16.41
N GLY A 35 -5.80 13.72 -15.95
CA GLY A 35 -6.19 13.71 -14.54
C GLY A 35 -5.76 12.41 -13.87
N VAL A 36 -4.70 12.46 -13.08
CA VAL A 36 -4.18 11.32 -12.33
C VAL A 36 -4.95 11.18 -11.01
N ILE A 37 -5.78 10.15 -10.90
CA ILE A 37 -6.57 9.88 -9.69
C ILE A 37 -5.65 9.30 -8.63
N SER A 38 -5.44 10.02 -7.53
CA SER A 38 -4.52 9.61 -6.46
C SER A 38 -5.12 9.90 -5.06
N PRO A 39 -5.06 8.94 -4.12
CA PRO A 39 -5.52 9.19 -2.75
C PRO A 39 -4.53 10.09 -1.99
N PRO A 40 -4.96 10.73 -0.88
CA PRO A 40 -4.14 11.66 -0.10
C PRO A 40 -2.78 11.11 0.32
N ASP A 41 -2.76 9.83 0.70
CA ASP A 41 -1.57 9.18 1.27
C ASP A 41 -0.54 8.72 0.24
N TYR A 42 -0.86 8.76 -1.06
CA TYR A 42 0.02 8.25 -2.11
C TYR A 42 1.00 9.30 -2.65
N LEU A 43 1.52 10.14 -1.75
CA LEU A 43 2.52 11.15 -2.09
C LEU A 43 3.73 10.55 -2.81
N GLU A 44 4.25 9.42 -2.35
CA GLU A 44 5.42 8.77 -2.97
C GLU A 44 5.18 8.44 -4.45
N ARG A 45 3.98 7.93 -4.78
CA ARG A 45 3.60 7.65 -6.18
C ARG A 45 3.57 8.91 -7.01
N ARG A 46 2.97 9.99 -6.49
CA ARG A 46 2.92 11.28 -7.17
C ARG A 46 4.30 11.85 -7.43
N LEU A 47 5.20 11.79 -6.44
CA LEU A 47 6.60 12.20 -6.60
C LEU A 47 7.32 11.38 -7.67
N ILE A 48 7.04 10.08 -7.76
CA ILE A 48 7.68 9.21 -8.76
C ILE A 48 7.13 9.49 -10.16
N ILE A 49 5.82 9.71 -10.30
CA ILE A 49 5.21 10.17 -11.55
C ILE A 49 5.84 11.51 -12.00
N ARG A 50 5.95 12.48 -11.09
CA ARG A 50 6.63 13.77 -11.33
C ARG A 50 8.07 13.57 -11.81
N SER A 51 8.81 12.67 -11.17
CA SER A 51 10.22 12.40 -11.52
C SER A 51 10.42 11.57 -12.78
N THR A 52 9.34 11.03 -13.35
CA THR A 52 9.39 10.14 -14.53
C THR A 52 8.64 10.78 -15.69
N TRP A 53 7.51 10.21 -16.11
CA TRP A 53 6.85 10.59 -17.35
C TRP A 53 6.22 11.98 -17.33
N MET A 54 5.87 12.51 -16.15
CA MET A 54 5.30 13.85 -16.04
C MET A 54 6.36 14.95 -16.24
N ASN A 55 7.64 14.64 -16.06
CA ASN A 55 8.75 15.55 -16.37
C ASN A 55 9.00 15.69 -17.88
N THR A 56 8.35 14.87 -18.71
CA THR A 56 8.54 14.84 -20.17
C THR A 56 7.27 15.23 -20.91
N LEU A 57 6.39 16.03 -20.29
CA LEU A 57 5.15 16.47 -20.93
C LEU A 57 5.44 17.40 -22.13
N PRO A 58 4.96 17.09 -23.34
CA PRO A 58 5.01 18.02 -24.47
C PRO A 58 4.00 19.17 -24.25
N PRO A 59 4.17 20.34 -24.91
CA PRO A 59 3.31 21.52 -24.69
C PRO A 59 1.80 21.30 -24.92
N ALA A 60 1.44 20.32 -25.77
CA ALA A 60 0.06 19.96 -26.05
C ALA A 60 -0.62 19.22 -24.89
N LEU A 61 0.15 18.69 -23.93
CA LEU A 61 -0.32 17.93 -22.77
C LEU A 61 -0.07 18.72 -21.49
N CYS A 62 -1.04 18.68 -20.59
CA CYS A 62 -0.81 18.97 -19.18
C CYS A 62 -1.36 17.85 -18.30
N ALA A 63 -0.82 17.70 -17.10
CA ALA A 63 -1.21 16.66 -16.15
C ALA A 63 -1.43 17.25 -14.76
N HIS A 64 -2.44 16.76 -14.07
CA HIS A 64 -2.77 17.15 -12.71
C HIS A 64 -3.14 15.92 -11.87
N PHE A 65 -2.76 15.91 -10.61
CA PHE A 65 -3.24 14.95 -9.63
C PHE A 65 -4.59 15.40 -9.08
N ALA A 66 -5.61 14.57 -9.21
CA ALA A 66 -6.91 14.78 -8.56
C ALA A 66 -6.90 14.08 -7.19
N VAL A 67 -6.82 14.89 -6.12
CA VAL A 67 -6.66 14.40 -4.74
C VAL A 67 -7.81 14.86 -3.87
N ARG A 68 -8.57 13.90 -3.35
CA ARG A 68 -9.66 14.16 -2.38
C ARG A 68 -9.14 14.81 -1.09
N SER A 69 -9.82 15.82 -0.59
CA SER A 69 -9.36 16.61 0.57
C SER A 69 -10.46 16.98 1.56
N GLY A 70 -11.71 16.62 1.26
CA GLY A 70 -12.86 16.89 2.11
C GLY A 70 -12.69 16.30 3.51
N ASN A 71 -12.95 17.10 4.53
CA ASN A 71 -12.83 16.70 5.94
C ASN A 71 -11.47 16.06 6.28
N ALA A 72 -10.40 16.44 5.57
CA ALA A 72 -9.06 15.99 5.90
C ALA A 72 -8.65 16.53 7.28
N PRO A 73 -8.00 15.73 8.15
CA PRO A 73 -7.38 16.22 9.37
C PRO A 73 -6.46 17.40 9.05
N ALA A 74 -6.38 18.38 9.94
CA ALA A 74 -5.61 19.62 9.72
C ALA A 74 -4.19 19.36 9.19
N MET A 75 -3.50 18.37 9.76
CA MET A 75 -2.16 17.95 9.31
C MET A 75 -2.14 17.38 7.89
N THR A 76 -3.13 16.56 7.53
CA THR A 76 -3.26 15.99 6.18
C THR A 76 -3.59 17.09 5.19
N LEU A 77 -4.51 17.99 5.51
CA LEU A 77 -4.87 19.12 4.67
C LEU A 77 -3.67 20.06 4.45
N ARG A 78 -2.94 20.41 5.51
CA ARG A 78 -1.74 21.24 5.43
C ARG A 78 -0.66 20.61 4.54
N ARG A 79 -0.44 19.29 4.67
CA ARG A 79 0.47 18.53 3.80
C ARG A 79 0.05 18.61 2.33
N LEU A 80 -1.24 18.42 2.06
CA LEU A 80 -1.79 18.49 0.71
C LEU A 80 -1.73 19.90 0.12
N GLN A 81 -2.01 20.94 0.91
CA GLN A 81 -1.88 22.34 0.51
C GLN A 81 -0.43 22.67 0.18
N LEU A 82 0.51 22.27 1.03
CA LEU A 82 1.94 22.45 0.79
C LEU A 82 2.39 21.75 -0.49
N GLU A 83 1.94 20.51 -0.73
CA GLU A 83 2.22 19.80 -1.97
C GLU A 83 1.66 20.54 -3.19
N ALA A 84 0.40 20.97 -3.11
CA ALA A 84 -0.27 21.75 -4.16
C ALA A 84 0.43 23.08 -4.43
N ASP A 85 0.89 23.75 -3.38
CA ASP A 85 1.57 25.03 -3.47
C ASP A 85 2.96 24.91 -4.09
N VAL A 86 3.69 23.83 -3.76
CA VAL A 86 5.04 23.61 -4.25
C VAL A 86 5.06 23.09 -5.67
N HIS A 87 4.15 22.19 -6.04
CA HIS A 87 4.17 21.55 -7.34
C HIS A 87 3.21 22.15 -8.36
N LYS A 88 2.19 22.91 -7.92
CA LYS A 88 1.17 23.55 -8.77
C LYS A 88 0.44 22.59 -9.72
N ASP A 89 0.47 21.30 -9.41
CA ASP A 89 -0.10 20.22 -10.21
C ASP A 89 -1.09 19.35 -9.43
N VAL A 90 -1.46 19.75 -8.21
CA VAL A 90 -2.43 19.03 -7.37
C VAL A 90 -3.75 19.80 -7.32
N LEU A 91 -4.81 19.15 -7.80
CA LEU A 91 -6.19 19.59 -7.64
C LEU A 91 -6.74 18.98 -6.35
N LEU A 92 -6.87 19.81 -5.32
CA LEU A 92 -7.55 19.43 -4.09
C LEU A 92 -9.06 19.44 -4.31
N LEU A 93 -9.69 18.30 -4.04
CA LEU A 93 -11.13 18.09 -4.24
C LEU A 93 -11.83 18.05 -2.87
N PRO A 94 -12.31 19.20 -2.36
CA PRO A 94 -12.92 19.28 -1.03
C PRO A 94 -14.28 18.57 -0.96
N ASP A 95 -14.95 18.38 -2.09
CA ASP A 95 -16.25 17.70 -2.18
C ASP A 95 -16.17 16.19 -1.88
N VAL A 96 -14.96 15.63 -1.83
CA VAL A 96 -14.74 14.19 -1.64
C VAL A 96 -13.96 13.98 -0.34
N LYS A 97 -14.54 13.19 0.57
CA LYS A 97 -13.95 12.90 1.87
C LYS A 97 -12.57 12.24 1.74
N HIS A 98 -11.57 12.71 2.46
CA HIS A 98 -10.17 12.28 2.31
C HIS A 98 -9.96 10.77 2.55
N ASP A 99 -10.66 10.20 3.54
CA ASP A 99 -10.60 8.80 3.97
C ASP A 99 -11.64 7.93 3.25
N GLU A 100 -12.30 8.45 2.20
CA GLU A 100 -13.20 7.64 1.39
C GLU A 100 -12.42 6.45 0.81
N THR A 101 -12.94 5.25 1.07
CA THR A 101 -12.24 4.00 0.80
C THR A 101 -12.26 3.67 -0.70
N ARG A 102 -11.61 2.56 -1.10
CA ARG A 102 -11.76 1.99 -2.46
C ARG A 102 -13.22 1.65 -2.81
N LEU A 103 -14.14 1.64 -1.85
CA LEU A 103 -15.56 1.44 -2.09
C LEU A 103 -16.16 2.56 -2.96
N ARG A 104 -15.89 3.84 -2.68
CA ARG A 104 -16.51 4.97 -3.39
C ARG A 104 -15.53 6.04 -3.86
N GLY A 105 -14.35 6.08 -3.24
CA GLY A 105 -13.37 7.15 -3.39
C GLY A 105 -13.00 7.42 -4.85
N PRO A 106 -12.63 6.40 -5.65
CA PRO A 106 -12.31 6.58 -7.05
C PRO A 106 -13.44 7.20 -7.87
N VAL A 107 -14.67 6.68 -7.76
CA VAL A 107 -15.86 7.20 -8.46
C VAL A 107 -16.11 8.67 -8.12
N LEU A 108 -16.17 9.01 -6.82
CA LEU A 108 -16.44 10.37 -6.38
C LEU A 108 -15.32 11.34 -6.79
N THR A 109 -14.07 10.87 -6.79
CA THR A 109 -12.90 11.65 -7.24
C THR A 109 -12.98 11.95 -8.74
N VAL A 110 -13.37 10.98 -9.57
CA VAL A 110 -13.55 11.18 -11.02
C VAL A 110 -14.65 12.21 -11.30
N VAL A 111 -15.79 12.13 -10.60
CA VAL A 111 -16.90 13.09 -10.74
C VAL A 111 -16.46 14.51 -10.37
N ALA A 112 -15.82 14.67 -9.21
CA ALA A 112 -15.37 15.97 -8.73
C ALA A 112 -14.28 16.57 -9.65
N TRP A 113 -13.34 15.75 -10.11
CA TRP A 113 -12.32 16.15 -11.08
C TRP A 113 -12.95 16.61 -12.42
N MET A 114 -13.84 15.81 -13.00
CA MET A 114 -14.51 16.16 -14.25
C MET A 114 -15.27 17.49 -14.13
N ARG A 115 -16.02 17.67 -13.03
CA ARG A 115 -16.73 18.93 -12.75
C ARG A 115 -15.75 20.10 -12.70
N HIS A 116 -14.68 19.98 -11.92
CA HIS A 116 -13.68 21.04 -11.77
C HIS A 116 -13.08 21.44 -13.13
N VAL A 117 -12.71 20.45 -13.95
CA VAL A 117 -12.09 20.71 -15.26
C VAL A 117 -13.04 21.38 -16.25
N VAL A 118 -14.30 20.96 -16.31
CA VAL A 118 -15.23 21.55 -17.29
C VAL A 118 -15.74 22.93 -16.86
N THR A 119 -15.73 23.25 -15.57
CA THR A 119 -16.19 24.55 -15.05
C THR A 119 -15.07 25.57 -14.91
N SER A 120 -13.83 25.12 -14.72
CA SER A 120 -12.70 26.03 -14.53
C SER A 120 -12.25 26.68 -15.85
N PRO A 121 -12.14 28.03 -15.90
CA PRO A 121 -11.62 28.76 -17.07
C PRO A 121 -10.20 28.34 -17.46
N SER A 122 -9.38 27.90 -16.49
CA SER A 122 -7.99 27.49 -16.72
C SER A 122 -7.87 26.27 -17.66
N PHE A 123 -8.96 25.51 -17.86
CA PHE A 123 -8.98 24.35 -18.75
C PHE A 123 -9.89 24.56 -19.97
N ALA A 124 -10.30 25.80 -20.27
CA ALA A 124 -11.22 26.10 -21.37
C ALA A 124 -10.71 25.64 -22.76
N ALA A 125 -9.38 25.67 -22.96
CA ALA A 125 -8.75 25.24 -24.22
C ALA A 125 -8.67 23.72 -24.40
N VAL A 126 -8.84 22.94 -23.33
CA VAL A 126 -8.72 21.48 -23.36
C VAL A 126 -9.88 20.87 -24.16
N LYS A 127 -9.59 20.01 -25.14
CA LYS A 127 -10.63 19.33 -25.92
C LYS A 127 -10.80 17.86 -25.54
N LEU A 128 -9.75 17.22 -25.02
CA LEU A 128 -9.78 15.82 -24.57
C LEU A 128 -9.26 15.68 -23.13
N LEU A 129 -9.98 14.88 -22.36
CA LEU A 129 -9.73 14.56 -20.96
C LEU A 129 -9.30 13.10 -20.85
N PHE A 130 -8.28 12.82 -20.06
CA PHE A 130 -7.80 11.47 -19.79
C PHE A 130 -7.81 11.24 -18.29
N LYS A 131 -8.64 10.31 -17.80
CA LYS A 131 -8.48 9.77 -16.44
C LYS A 131 -7.34 8.76 -16.47
N VAL A 132 -6.40 8.91 -15.55
CA VAL A 132 -5.21 8.06 -15.40
C VAL A 132 -5.15 7.55 -13.96
N ASP A 133 -4.78 6.29 -13.75
CA ASP A 133 -4.47 5.80 -12.41
C ASP A 133 -3.03 6.14 -11.98
N ASP A 134 -2.81 6.36 -10.69
CA ASP A 134 -1.49 6.66 -10.15
C ASP A 134 -0.50 5.47 -10.10
N ASP A 135 -0.91 4.33 -10.66
CA ASP A 135 -0.07 3.18 -10.98
C ASP A 135 0.10 2.99 -12.51
N THR A 136 -0.05 4.06 -13.29
CA THR A 136 0.15 4.05 -14.75
C THR A 136 1.42 4.79 -15.15
N TYR A 137 2.21 4.19 -16.05
CA TYR A 137 3.32 4.85 -16.74
C TYR A 137 2.88 5.25 -18.15
N ILE A 138 3.21 6.48 -18.57
CA ILE A 138 2.84 7.02 -19.89
C ILE A 138 4.08 7.44 -20.65
N GLN A 139 4.19 7.08 -21.94
CA GLN A 139 5.10 7.71 -22.88
C GLN A 139 4.37 8.93 -23.47
N THR A 140 4.60 10.10 -22.88
CA THR A 140 3.81 11.32 -23.13
C THR A 140 3.90 11.83 -24.57
N SER A 141 5.08 11.79 -25.19
CA SER A 141 5.26 12.23 -26.58
C SER A 141 4.56 11.30 -27.59
N ALA A 142 4.56 9.99 -27.34
CA ALA A 142 3.90 8.98 -28.15
C ALA A 142 2.39 9.09 -28.03
N LEU A 143 1.90 9.28 -26.80
CA LEU A 143 0.49 9.54 -26.57
C LEU A 143 0.04 10.83 -27.29
N ALA A 144 0.77 11.95 -27.13
CA ALA A 144 0.44 13.21 -27.81
C ALA A 144 0.42 13.07 -29.33
N ALA A 145 1.42 12.41 -29.92
CA ALA A 145 1.48 12.18 -31.36
C ALA A 145 0.29 11.33 -31.84
N TRP A 146 -0.03 10.24 -31.12
CA TRP A 146 -1.17 9.40 -31.45
C TRP A 146 -2.49 10.16 -31.36
N VAL A 147 -2.70 10.96 -30.31
CA VAL A 147 -3.91 11.75 -30.12
C VAL A 147 -4.07 12.80 -31.22
N SER A 148 -3.01 13.51 -31.58
CA SER A 148 -3.03 14.52 -32.64
C SER A 148 -3.36 13.88 -34.00
N ALA A 149 -2.79 12.71 -34.28
CA ALA A 149 -3.02 12.01 -35.54
C ALA A 149 -4.43 11.38 -35.65
N THR A 150 -5.06 11.01 -34.53
CA THR A 150 -6.28 10.18 -34.56
C THR A 150 -7.52 10.83 -33.98
N LEU A 151 -7.41 11.49 -32.82
CA LEU A 151 -8.57 12.00 -32.09
C LEU A 151 -8.82 13.47 -32.37
N GLU A 152 -7.77 14.27 -32.61
CA GLU A 152 -7.92 15.69 -32.86
C GLU A 152 -8.89 16.02 -34.02
N PRO A 153 -8.86 15.31 -35.17
CA PRO A 153 -9.81 15.54 -36.26
C PRO A 153 -11.29 15.34 -35.87
N ILE A 154 -11.55 14.50 -34.85
CA ILE A 154 -12.90 14.15 -34.41
C ILE A 154 -13.27 14.70 -33.03
N ALA A 155 -12.42 15.51 -32.39
CA ALA A 155 -12.63 15.97 -31.00
C ALA A 155 -13.83 16.91 -30.82
N HIS A 156 -14.39 17.43 -31.91
CA HIS A 156 -15.68 18.14 -31.90
C HIS A 156 -16.85 17.20 -31.56
N ARG A 157 -16.68 15.88 -31.73
CA ARG A 157 -17.67 14.86 -31.39
C ARG A 157 -17.63 14.52 -29.90
N GLN A 158 -18.66 13.83 -29.45
CA GLN A 158 -18.65 13.16 -28.14
C GLN A 158 -17.80 11.90 -28.25
N ILE A 159 -16.63 11.88 -27.61
CA ILE A 159 -15.69 10.74 -27.67
C ILE A 159 -15.63 10.10 -26.30
N TYR A 160 -15.73 8.77 -26.27
CA TYR A 160 -15.38 7.95 -25.13
C TYR A 160 -14.44 6.84 -25.59
N GLY A 161 -13.36 6.58 -24.86
CA GLY A 161 -12.44 5.54 -25.29
C GLY A 161 -11.42 5.11 -24.26
N GLY A 162 -10.66 4.08 -24.62
CA GLY A 162 -9.64 3.48 -23.78
C GLY A 162 -9.47 2.01 -24.17
N PHE A 163 -8.98 1.19 -23.25
CA PHE A 163 -8.95 -0.25 -23.47
C PHE A 163 -10.38 -0.79 -23.34
N LEU A 164 -11.10 -0.91 -24.47
CA LEU A 164 -12.52 -1.24 -24.41
C LEU A 164 -12.75 -2.71 -24.03
N THR A 165 -13.60 -2.89 -23.02
CA THR A 165 -14.13 -4.19 -22.56
C THR A 165 -15.65 -4.08 -22.44
N HIS A 166 -16.32 -5.19 -22.13
CA HIS A 166 -17.77 -5.22 -21.96
C HIS A 166 -18.15 -5.83 -20.61
N THR A 167 -19.13 -5.22 -19.95
CA THR A 167 -19.72 -5.72 -18.70
C THR A 167 -21.20 -5.45 -18.67
N SER A 168 -21.94 -6.13 -17.80
CA SER A 168 -23.25 -5.67 -17.36
C SER A 168 -23.18 -5.07 -15.95
N TRP A 169 -24.20 -4.30 -15.58
CA TRP A 169 -24.21 -3.49 -14.36
C TRP A 169 -25.60 -3.40 -13.74
N TYR A 170 -25.65 -3.40 -12.41
CA TYR A 170 -26.83 -3.10 -11.61
C TYR A 170 -26.69 -1.69 -11.01
N PRO A 171 -27.32 -0.66 -11.59
CA PRO A 171 -27.14 0.73 -11.14
C PRO A 171 -27.58 0.98 -9.70
N THR A 172 -28.61 0.28 -9.24
CA THR A 172 -29.19 0.47 -7.89
C THR A 172 -28.22 0.09 -6.80
N ILE A 173 -27.49 -1.02 -6.99
CA ILE A 173 -26.56 -1.59 -6.00
C ILE A 173 -25.08 -1.38 -6.34
N PHE A 174 -24.79 -0.72 -7.47
CA PHE A 174 -23.42 -0.44 -7.95
C PHE A 174 -22.56 -1.70 -8.12
N ASP A 175 -23.16 -2.75 -8.69
CA ASP A 175 -22.50 -4.04 -8.86
C ASP A 175 -22.38 -4.46 -10.31
N ARG A 176 -21.27 -5.15 -10.61
CA ARG A 176 -20.99 -5.68 -11.95
C ARG A 176 -21.56 -7.09 -12.11
N HIS A 177 -21.99 -7.40 -13.34
CA HIS A 177 -22.46 -8.72 -13.69
C HIS A 177 -22.03 -9.11 -15.11
N GLY A 178 -21.33 -10.25 -15.25
CA GLY A 178 -20.78 -10.69 -16.53
C GLY A 178 -19.65 -9.76 -17.02
N PHE A 179 -18.47 -10.33 -17.30
CA PHE A 179 -17.35 -9.59 -17.89
C PHE A 179 -16.88 -10.32 -19.14
N GLY A 180 -16.58 -9.57 -20.20
CA GLY A 180 -15.99 -10.12 -21.41
C GLY A 180 -15.19 -9.10 -22.20
N TRP A 181 -14.19 -9.59 -22.92
CA TRP A 181 -13.42 -8.79 -23.87
C TRP A 181 -14.24 -8.37 -25.10
N THR A 182 -15.37 -9.05 -25.34
CA THR A 182 -16.31 -8.75 -26.41
C THR A 182 -17.72 -8.67 -25.85
N HIS A 183 -18.62 -7.98 -26.55
CA HIS A 183 -20.04 -7.91 -26.20
C HIS A 183 -20.64 -9.31 -26.01
N SER A 184 -20.44 -10.21 -26.97
CA SER A 184 -20.91 -11.60 -26.87
C SER A 184 -20.27 -12.36 -25.71
N GLY A 185 -19.00 -12.07 -25.38
CA GLY A 185 -18.33 -12.62 -24.22
C GLY A 185 -19.01 -12.20 -22.91
N ALA A 186 -19.33 -10.92 -22.76
CA ALA A 186 -20.06 -10.41 -21.60
C ALA A 186 -21.47 -11.00 -21.50
N MET A 187 -22.19 -11.06 -22.63
CA MET A 187 -23.54 -11.66 -22.68
C MET A 187 -23.55 -13.16 -22.34
N ARG A 188 -22.50 -13.91 -22.70
CA ARG A 188 -22.36 -15.33 -22.33
C ARG A 188 -21.89 -15.54 -20.90
N ALA A 189 -21.15 -14.61 -20.32
CA ALA A 189 -20.55 -14.75 -18.99
C ALA A 189 -21.59 -14.83 -17.86
N LYS A 190 -22.84 -14.40 -18.13
CA LYS A 190 -24.13 -14.74 -17.50
C LYS A 190 -25.14 -13.70 -17.97
N ARG A 191 -26.35 -14.12 -18.38
CA ARG A 191 -27.39 -13.17 -18.78
C ARG A 191 -27.86 -12.42 -17.54
N CYS A 192 -28.05 -11.11 -17.70
CA CYS A 192 -28.89 -10.35 -16.80
C CYS A 192 -30.34 -10.82 -16.97
N GLU A 193 -30.70 -11.89 -16.28
CA GLU A 193 -32.08 -12.36 -16.19
C GLU A 193 -32.80 -11.49 -15.15
N SER A 194 -33.92 -10.89 -15.56
CA SER A 194 -34.74 -9.99 -14.74
C SER A 194 -35.02 -10.59 -13.36
N ASN A 195 -34.61 -9.89 -12.29
CA ASN A 195 -34.84 -10.16 -10.85
C ASN A 195 -34.48 -11.55 -10.27
N ALA A 196 -34.34 -12.61 -11.08
CA ALA A 196 -34.27 -13.99 -10.62
C ALA A 196 -32.89 -14.39 -10.03
N THR A 197 -31.86 -13.56 -10.17
CA THR A 197 -30.48 -13.90 -9.79
C THR A 197 -29.94 -13.16 -8.57
N CYS A 198 -30.76 -12.33 -7.93
CA CYS A 198 -30.35 -11.59 -6.75
C CYS A 198 -30.57 -12.38 -5.47
N ALA A 199 -29.59 -12.29 -4.57
CA ALA A 199 -29.70 -12.91 -3.26
C ALA A 199 -30.94 -12.39 -2.52
N GLN A 200 -31.55 -13.25 -1.72
CA GLN A 200 -32.74 -12.91 -0.94
C GLN A 200 -32.49 -11.64 -0.11
N GLY A 201 -33.40 -10.66 -0.24
CA GLY A 201 -33.30 -9.37 0.45
C GLY A 201 -32.40 -8.33 -0.24
N VAL A 202 -31.90 -8.59 -1.46
CA VAL A 202 -31.18 -7.59 -2.27
C VAL A 202 -32.05 -7.13 -3.43
N GLU A 203 -32.47 -5.87 -3.39
CA GLU A 203 -33.17 -5.21 -4.49
C GLU A 203 -32.17 -4.70 -5.53
N CYS A 204 -31.79 -5.55 -6.47
CA CYS A 204 -30.81 -5.18 -7.50
C CYS A 204 -31.31 -4.14 -8.52
N GLY A 205 -32.62 -4.02 -8.69
CA GLY A 205 -33.23 -3.28 -9.79
C GLY A 205 -32.92 -3.89 -11.16
N GLU A 206 -33.21 -3.12 -12.20
CA GLU A 206 -32.95 -3.53 -13.58
C GLU A 206 -31.45 -3.50 -13.91
N CYS A 207 -30.96 -4.59 -14.49
CA CYS A 207 -29.62 -4.61 -15.05
C CYS A 207 -29.59 -3.92 -16.42
N VAL A 208 -28.57 -3.12 -16.67
CA VAL A 208 -28.41 -2.37 -17.94
C VAL A 208 -27.96 -3.25 -19.12
N GLY A 209 -27.74 -4.55 -18.92
CA GLY A 209 -27.19 -5.45 -19.94
C GLY A 209 -25.74 -5.14 -20.31
N ALA A 210 -25.21 -5.80 -21.35
CA ALA A 210 -23.81 -5.69 -21.71
C ALA A 210 -23.51 -4.39 -22.50
N PHE A 211 -22.64 -3.53 -21.95
CA PHE A 211 -22.22 -2.27 -22.58
C PHE A 211 -20.69 -2.15 -22.68
N PRO A 212 -20.18 -1.37 -23.65
CA PRO A 212 -18.75 -1.08 -23.75
C PRO A 212 -18.28 -0.11 -22.65
N LEU A 213 -17.11 -0.38 -22.07
CA LEU A 213 -16.44 0.49 -21.09
C LEU A 213 -14.93 0.53 -21.36
N ALA A 214 -14.28 1.66 -21.08
CA ALA A 214 -12.83 1.78 -21.11
C ALA A 214 -12.24 1.34 -19.76
N SER A 215 -11.50 0.23 -19.72
CA SER A 215 -11.09 -0.40 -18.46
C SER A 215 -9.83 0.20 -17.83
N GLY A 216 -9.87 0.33 -16.51
CA GLY A 216 -8.72 0.49 -15.60
C GLY A 216 -8.00 1.83 -15.69
N TYR A 217 -6.80 1.77 -16.24
CA TYR A 217 -5.71 2.73 -16.02
C TYR A 217 -5.71 3.95 -16.94
N LEU A 218 -6.45 3.90 -18.06
CA LEU A 218 -6.59 5.03 -18.98
C LEU A 218 -7.99 5.09 -19.59
N ILE A 219 -8.72 6.16 -19.31
CA ILE A 219 -10.05 6.45 -19.87
C ILE A 219 -10.00 7.81 -20.55
N MET A 220 -10.49 7.89 -21.78
CA MET A 220 -10.51 9.09 -22.62
C MET A 220 -11.95 9.60 -22.75
N LEU A 221 -12.15 10.90 -22.60
CA LEU A 221 -13.41 11.58 -22.82
C LEU A 221 -13.17 12.87 -23.61
N SER A 222 -14.03 13.22 -24.56
CA SER A 222 -14.03 14.60 -25.06
C SER A 222 -14.64 15.56 -24.03
N ARG A 223 -14.20 16.82 -24.05
CA ARG A 223 -14.79 17.87 -23.20
C ARG A 223 -16.29 18.04 -23.47
N SER A 224 -16.71 17.90 -24.74
CA SER A 224 -18.12 17.95 -25.13
C SER A 224 -18.95 16.84 -24.49
N LEU A 225 -18.42 15.61 -24.40
CA LEU A 225 -19.07 14.51 -23.70
C LEU A 225 -19.11 14.75 -22.18
N ALA A 226 -18.01 15.22 -21.59
CA ALA A 226 -17.97 15.54 -20.16
C ALA A 226 -19.01 16.63 -19.79
N LEU A 227 -19.17 17.65 -20.64
CA LEU A 227 -20.20 18.68 -20.49
C LEU A 227 -21.62 18.12 -20.66
N ALA A 228 -21.84 17.16 -21.57
CA ALA A 228 -23.15 16.53 -21.76
C ALA A 228 -23.56 15.66 -20.57
N LEU A 229 -22.59 15.05 -19.89
CA LEU A 229 -22.82 14.25 -18.69
C LEU A 229 -23.09 15.08 -17.44
N LEU A 230 -22.64 16.32 -17.39
CA LEU A 230 -22.77 17.23 -16.24
C LEU A 230 -23.96 18.19 -16.41
N PRO A 231 -24.58 18.66 -15.32
CA PRO A 231 -25.75 19.54 -15.41
C PRO A 231 -25.37 20.89 -16.04
N LYS A 232 -26.28 21.47 -16.84
CA LYS A 232 -26.09 22.79 -17.50
C LYS A 232 -26.31 24.00 -16.56
N GLY A 233 -26.38 23.79 -15.25
CA GLY A 233 -26.69 24.83 -14.26
C GLY A 233 -25.45 25.50 -13.64
N PRO A 234 -25.62 26.60 -12.88
CA PRO A 234 -24.54 27.26 -12.17
C PRO A 234 -23.78 26.28 -11.28
N ALA A 235 -22.46 26.48 -11.20
CA ALA A 235 -21.48 25.56 -10.62
C ALA A 235 -21.70 25.19 -9.13
N ASP A 236 -22.64 25.84 -8.45
CA ASP A 236 -22.90 25.73 -7.01
C ASP A 236 -23.78 24.54 -6.60
N VAL A 237 -23.92 23.51 -7.44
CA VAL A 237 -24.62 22.30 -7.02
C VAL A 237 -23.72 21.48 -6.10
N ASP A 238 -23.70 21.89 -4.84
CA ASP A 238 -23.01 21.22 -3.75
C ASP A 238 -23.35 19.72 -3.73
N LEU A 239 -22.32 18.87 -3.71
CA LEU A 239 -22.50 17.42 -3.54
C LEU A 239 -22.85 17.06 -2.10
N SER A 240 -22.54 17.95 -1.15
CA SER A 240 -22.73 17.77 0.28
C SER A 240 -24.06 18.32 0.82
N ALA A 241 -24.73 19.21 0.09
CA ALA A 241 -26.03 19.77 0.50
C ALA A 241 -27.16 18.70 0.45
N ALA A 242 -27.82 18.51 1.59
CA ALA A 242 -28.85 17.49 1.79
C ALA A 242 -30.29 18.00 1.57
N ALA A 243 -31.13 17.10 1.03
CA ALA A 243 -32.57 16.91 1.32
C ALA A 243 -33.68 17.57 0.47
N GLY A 244 -33.42 18.11 -0.73
CA GLY A 244 -34.48 18.53 -1.68
C GLY A 244 -34.55 17.66 -2.94
N THR A 245 -35.71 17.09 -3.25
CA THR A 245 -35.96 15.88 -4.07
C THR A 245 -35.88 15.97 -5.60
N ALA A 246 -35.31 17.03 -6.19
CA ALA A 246 -35.29 17.15 -7.65
C ALA A 246 -34.08 16.45 -8.30
N PRO A 247 -34.26 15.60 -9.33
CA PRO A 247 -33.17 15.12 -10.18
C PRO A 247 -32.39 16.32 -10.73
N SER A 248 -31.05 16.26 -10.73
CA SER A 248 -30.23 17.36 -11.29
C SER A 248 -30.32 17.47 -12.82
N GLY A 249 -31.02 16.53 -13.46
CA GLY A 249 -31.02 16.35 -14.91
C GLY A 249 -29.73 15.70 -15.44
N SER A 250 -28.75 15.46 -14.57
CA SER A 250 -27.47 14.80 -14.90
C SER A 250 -27.43 13.41 -14.28
N VAL A 251 -27.46 12.39 -15.15
CA VAL A 251 -27.33 10.97 -14.75
C VAL A 251 -26.05 10.75 -13.93
N LEU A 252 -24.96 11.44 -14.28
CA LEU A 252 -23.67 11.30 -13.61
C LEU A 252 -23.69 11.84 -12.18
N VAL A 253 -24.21 13.05 -11.97
CA VAL A 253 -24.27 13.68 -10.64
C VAL A 253 -25.28 12.97 -9.74
N ASP A 254 -26.43 12.57 -10.29
CA ASP A 254 -27.47 11.88 -9.54
C ASP A 254 -26.98 10.49 -9.06
N ASP A 255 -26.25 9.76 -9.90
CA ASP A 255 -25.62 8.49 -9.52
C ASP A 255 -24.54 8.67 -8.45
N ALA A 256 -23.68 9.68 -8.58
CA ALA A 256 -22.64 9.97 -7.59
C ALA A 256 -23.24 10.29 -6.21
N ARG A 257 -24.32 11.09 -6.18
CA ARG A 257 -25.06 11.39 -4.94
C ARG A 257 -25.76 10.17 -4.36
N ARG A 258 -26.32 9.30 -5.20
CA ARG A 258 -26.89 8.03 -4.74
C ARG A 258 -25.79 7.21 -4.09
N LEU A 259 -24.65 7.06 -4.76
CA LEU A 259 -23.50 6.30 -4.25
C LEU A 259 -23.00 6.83 -2.90
N GLN A 260 -22.86 8.15 -2.77
CA GLN A 260 -22.40 8.79 -1.54
C GLN A 260 -23.32 8.52 -0.34
N ARG A 261 -24.62 8.39 -0.60
CA ARG A 261 -25.66 8.14 0.43
C ARG A 261 -25.90 6.66 0.73
N THR A 262 -25.59 5.76 -0.19
CA THR A 262 -25.90 4.33 0.00
C THR A 262 -24.97 3.69 1.02
N GLU A 263 -25.45 3.50 2.24
CA GLU A 263 -24.79 2.69 3.27
C GLU A 263 -24.95 1.19 3.00
N GLY A 264 -24.02 0.39 3.49
CA GLY A 264 -24.16 -1.07 3.48
C GLY A 264 -24.27 -1.70 2.09
N LEU A 265 -23.64 -1.12 1.05
CA LEU A 265 -23.66 -1.64 -0.32
C LEU A 265 -23.41 -3.16 -0.37
N ARG A 266 -24.34 -3.89 -0.98
CA ARG A 266 -24.26 -5.33 -1.19
C ARG A 266 -24.25 -5.66 -2.68
N THR A 267 -23.41 -6.62 -3.03
CA THR A 267 -23.39 -7.24 -4.37
C THR A 267 -24.72 -7.93 -4.64
N HIS A 268 -25.00 -8.25 -5.91
CA HIS A 268 -26.16 -9.06 -6.30
C HIS A 268 -26.17 -10.44 -5.61
N LYS A 269 -25.04 -10.88 -5.06
CA LYS A 269 -24.89 -12.12 -4.30
C LYS A 269 -25.04 -11.95 -2.78
N GLY A 270 -25.37 -10.75 -2.30
CA GLY A 270 -25.57 -10.45 -0.88
C GLY A 270 -24.30 -10.13 -0.08
N PHE A 271 -23.10 -10.27 -0.68
CA PHE A 271 -21.83 -9.90 -0.03
C PHE A 271 -21.68 -8.38 0.08
N LYS A 272 -21.06 -7.90 1.16
CA LYS A 272 -20.68 -6.48 1.31
C LYS A 272 -19.68 -6.09 0.21
N HIS A 273 -19.93 -4.98 -0.47
CA HIS A 273 -18.95 -4.43 -1.42
C HIS A 273 -17.68 -3.97 -0.70
N SER A 274 -16.53 -4.31 -1.27
CA SER A 274 -15.23 -3.77 -0.87
C SER A 274 -14.70 -2.72 -1.87
N VAL A 275 -15.18 -2.76 -3.12
CA VAL A 275 -14.74 -1.89 -4.22
C VAL A 275 -15.91 -1.63 -5.17
N ILE A 276 -16.00 -0.41 -5.67
CA ILE A 276 -16.75 -0.05 -6.87
C ILE A 276 -15.76 0.40 -7.92
N TYR A 277 -15.86 -0.20 -9.10
CA TYR A 277 -14.98 0.05 -10.23
C TYR A 277 -15.46 1.28 -10.99
N GLU A 278 -14.69 2.38 -10.94
CA GLU A 278 -15.08 3.65 -11.53
C GLU A 278 -15.17 3.63 -13.06
N ASP A 279 -14.40 2.76 -13.71
CA ASP A 279 -14.46 2.50 -15.15
C ASP A 279 -15.78 1.83 -15.56
N MET A 280 -16.22 0.83 -14.79
CA MET A 280 -17.49 0.14 -15.01
C MET A 280 -18.69 1.05 -14.72
N TRP A 281 -18.62 1.81 -13.63
CA TRP A 281 -19.62 2.80 -13.28
C TRP A 281 -19.75 3.87 -14.38
N LEU A 282 -18.64 4.45 -14.84
CA LEU A 282 -18.65 5.48 -15.88
C LEU A 282 -19.18 4.94 -17.21
N GLY A 283 -18.78 3.72 -17.60
CA GLY A 283 -19.34 3.04 -18.77
C GLY A 283 -20.85 2.84 -18.67
N SER A 284 -21.37 2.48 -17.49
CA SER A 284 -22.81 2.32 -17.27
C SER A 284 -23.55 3.66 -17.35
N VAL A 285 -23.00 4.72 -16.75
CA VAL A 285 -23.57 6.08 -16.84
C VAL A 285 -23.66 6.52 -18.29
N LEU A 286 -22.60 6.33 -19.07
CA LEU A 286 -22.56 6.65 -20.50
C LEU A 286 -23.59 5.86 -21.31
N HIS A 287 -23.68 4.55 -21.07
CA HIS A 287 -24.63 3.72 -21.77
C HIS A 287 -26.08 4.14 -21.48
N ARG A 288 -26.42 4.38 -20.22
CA ARG A 288 -27.75 4.88 -19.83
C ARG A 288 -28.00 6.29 -20.35
N HIS A 289 -26.99 7.16 -20.35
CA HIS A 289 -27.10 8.50 -20.93
C HIS A 289 -27.42 8.44 -22.43
N ALA A 290 -26.73 7.57 -23.18
CA ALA A 290 -26.97 7.35 -24.60
C ALA A 290 -28.37 6.77 -24.89
N LEU A 291 -28.92 5.95 -23.99
CA LEU A 291 -30.29 5.43 -24.11
C LEU A 291 -31.35 6.50 -23.80
N LEU A 292 -31.11 7.33 -22.77
CA LEU A 292 -32.05 8.35 -22.32
C LEU A 292 -32.07 9.56 -23.25
N GLN A 293 -30.92 9.93 -23.79
CA GLN A 293 -30.81 10.95 -24.80
C GLN A 293 -31.03 10.29 -26.17
N GLN A 294 -32.26 10.33 -26.69
CA GLN A 294 -32.57 10.22 -28.13
C GLN A 294 -31.91 11.36 -28.95
N SER A 295 -30.75 11.87 -28.52
CA SER A 295 -30.17 13.11 -28.98
C SER A 295 -29.49 12.96 -30.33
N ALA A 296 -29.41 14.08 -31.04
CA ALA A 296 -28.84 14.23 -32.36
C ALA A 296 -27.33 13.91 -32.48
N TRP A 297 -26.62 13.56 -31.39
CA TRP A 297 -25.16 13.38 -31.39
C TRP A 297 -24.75 12.04 -30.75
N PRO A 298 -24.38 11.02 -31.54
CA PRO A 298 -23.96 9.73 -31.00
C PRO A 298 -22.58 9.81 -30.33
N VAL A 299 -22.42 9.08 -29.21
CA VAL A 299 -21.11 8.87 -28.58
C VAL A 299 -20.24 7.99 -29.48
N THR A 300 -19.07 8.49 -29.85
CA THR A 300 -18.05 7.77 -30.62
C THR A 300 -17.16 6.98 -29.67
N TYR A 301 -17.19 5.65 -29.78
CA TYR A 301 -16.38 4.73 -28.97
C TYR A 301 -15.03 4.46 -29.65
N VAL A 302 -13.94 4.75 -28.96
CA VAL A 302 -12.57 4.53 -29.46
C VAL A 302 -11.85 3.47 -28.62
N SER A 303 -11.47 2.37 -29.25
CA SER A 303 -10.64 1.34 -28.60
C SER A 303 -9.16 1.53 -28.93
N ILE A 304 -8.33 1.57 -27.90
CA ILE A 304 -6.87 1.46 -28.04
C ILE A 304 -6.39 0.01 -27.82
N GLY A 305 -7.30 -0.93 -27.55
CA GLY A 305 -6.98 -2.35 -27.42
C GLY A 305 -6.48 -2.96 -28.72
N GLY A 306 -5.44 -3.79 -28.65
CA GLY A 306 -4.86 -4.49 -29.81
C GLY A 306 -3.92 -3.66 -30.69
N THR A 307 -3.72 -2.38 -30.37
CA THR A 307 -2.79 -1.48 -31.09
C THR A 307 -1.32 -1.66 -30.69
N GLY A 308 -1.06 -2.40 -29.60
CA GLY A 308 0.24 -2.46 -28.95
C GLY A 308 0.65 -1.16 -28.21
N ILE A 309 -0.24 -0.16 -28.17
CA ILE A 309 -0.06 1.10 -27.40
C ILE A 309 -0.12 0.82 -25.90
N VAL A 310 -0.79 -0.26 -25.52
CA VAL A 310 -1.10 -0.55 -24.13
C VAL A 310 -0.49 -1.86 -23.70
N CYS A 311 0.26 -1.85 -22.60
CA CYS A 311 0.88 -3.02 -21.98
C CYS A 311 0.43 -3.14 -20.52
N ASP A 312 0.00 -4.33 -20.13
CA ASP A 312 -0.37 -4.62 -18.74
C ASP A 312 0.75 -5.46 -18.12
N LEU A 313 1.45 -4.90 -17.13
CA LEU A 313 2.49 -5.63 -16.40
C LEU A 313 1.86 -6.30 -15.18
N ASP A 314 1.69 -7.62 -15.30
CA ASP A 314 1.26 -8.46 -14.20
C ASP A 314 2.24 -8.46 -13.03
N LYS A 315 1.76 -8.87 -11.85
CA LYS A 315 2.57 -9.02 -10.64
C LYS A 315 3.71 -10.02 -10.89
N GLY A 316 4.89 -9.53 -11.21
CA GLY A 316 6.08 -10.33 -11.54
C GLY A 316 6.57 -10.20 -12.98
N GLY A 317 5.84 -9.48 -13.85
CA GLY A 317 6.28 -9.16 -15.20
C GLY A 317 7.55 -8.31 -15.16
N LEU A 318 8.63 -8.82 -15.77
CA LEU A 318 9.86 -8.06 -15.99
C LEU A 318 9.61 -6.92 -17.00
N PRO A 319 10.33 -5.78 -16.91
CA PRO A 319 10.24 -4.70 -17.90
C PRO A 319 10.52 -5.15 -19.34
N THR A 320 11.17 -6.30 -19.54
CA THR A 320 11.41 -6.91 -20.85
C THR A 320 10.14 -7.36 -21.57
N HIS A 321 9.00 -7.46 -20.88
CA HIS A 321 7.71 -7.79 -21.49
C HIS A 321 6.96 -6.55 -22.01
N ILE A 322 7.52 -5.35 -21.80
CA ILE A 322 6.93 -4.12 -22.32
C ILE A 322 7.11 -4.12 -23.84
N GLN A 323 5.99 -4.15 -24.55
CA GLN A 323 6.02 -3.98 -26.00
C GLN A 323 6.65 -2.63 -26.32
N ARG A 324 7.55 -2.61 -27.31
CA ARG A 324 8.29 -1.40 -27.69
C ARG A 324 7.38 -0.28 -28.22
N SER A 325 6.18 -0.63 -28.67
CA SER A 325 5.11 0.28 -29.09
C SER A 325 4.27 0.83 -27.93
N ALA A 326 4.47 0.34 -26.70
CA ALA A 326 3.61 0.70 -25.58
C ALA A 326 3.82 2.18 -25.22
N SER A 327 2.77 2.98 -25.39
CA SER A 327 2.70 4.35 -24.91
C SER A 327 2.06 4.44 -23.52
N VAL A 328 1.43 3.36 -23.06
CA VAL A 328 0.77 3.27 -21.76
C VAL A 328 1.12 1.92 -21.16
N VAL A 329 1.64 1.92 -19.94
CA VAL A 329 1.98 0.71 -19.21
C VAL A 329 1.29 0.74 -17.85
N HIS A 330 0.39 -0.21 -17.62
CA HIS A 330 -0.25 -0.38 -16.32
C HIS A 330 0.68 -1.17 -15.39
N VAL A 331 0.95 -0.61 -14.21
CA VAL A 331 1.89 -1.17 -13.24
C VAL A 331 1.10 -1.75 -12.06
N ARG A 332 0.65 -3.01 -12.16
CA ARG A 332 -0.21 -3.64 -11.14
C ARG A 332 0.42 -3.80 -9.75
N THR A 333 1.70 -3.49 -9.61
CA THR A 333 2.41 -3.55 -8.32
C THR A 333 2.28 -2.24 -7.57
N THR A 334 2.23 -2.32 -6.25
CA THR A 334 2.32 -1.14 -5.38
C THR A 334 3.74 -0.57 -5.30
N HIS A 335 4.74 -1.26 -5.83
CA HIS A 335 6.14 -0.87 -5.77
C HIS A 335 6.49 0.19 -6.81
N THR A 336 6.70 1.41 -6.33
CA THR A 336 7.05 2.58 -7.13
C THR A 336 8.39 2.44 -7.89
N ARG A 337 9.30 1.58 -7.43
CA ARG A 337 10.57 1.27 -8.12
C ARG A 337 10.36 0.68 -9.52
N VAL A 338 9.24 0.00 -9.76
CA VAL A 338 8.94 -0.55 -11.09
C VAL A 338 8.69 0.57 -12.09
N MET A 339 8.01 1.67 -11.71
CA MET A 339 7.87 2.85 -12.58
C MET A 339 9.21 3.47 -12.96
N LEU A 340 10.15 3.56 -12.00
CA LEU A 340 11.50 4.04 -12.29
C LEU A 340 12.24 3.10 -13.25
N GLY A 341 12.09 1.79 -13.08
CA GLY A 341 12.64 0.78 -13.99
C GLY A 341 12.08 0.91 -15.41
N ILE A 342 10.76 1.08 -15.54
CA ILE A 342 10.08 1.34 -16.82
C ILE A 342 10.61 2.62 -17.45
N HIS A 343 10.70 3.71 -16.67
CA HIS A 343 11.20 4.99 -17.15
C HIS A 343 12.62 4.88 -17.71
N LYS A 344 13.54 4.27 -16.94
CA LYS A 344 14.92 4.02 -17.39
C LYS A 344 14.95 3.17 -18.66
N TRP A 345 14.11 2.14 -18.74
CA TRP A 345 14.01 1.30 -19.92
C TRP A 345 13.53 2.09 -21.14
N MET A 346 12.48 2.90 -21.00
CA MET A 346 11.95 3.76 -22.07
C MET A 346 12.98 4.80 -22.55
N LEU A 347 13.74 5.41 -21.64
CA LEU A 347 14.79 6.38 -21.98
C LEU A 347 15.94 5.77 -22.78
N ARG A 348 16.27 4.49 -22.56
CA ARG A 348 17.31 3.78 -23.33
C ARG A 348 16.83 3.31 -24.70
N HIS A 349 15.53 3.37 -24.93
CA HIS A 349 14.90 2.88 -26.15
C HIS A 349 14.03 3.98 -26.81
N PRO A 350 14.56 5.20 -27.04
CA PRO A 350 13.76 6.33 -27.53
C PRO A 350 13.33 6.19 -28.99
N ASN A 351 14.14 5.48 -29.80
CA ASN A 351 14.05 5.39 -31.26
C ASN A 351 13.78 3.97 -31.75
N ILE A 352 13.00 3.18 -31.00
CA ILE A 352 12.56 1.92 -31.59
C ILE A 352 11.58 2.28 -32.68
N ASP A 353 12.01 2.09 -33.93
CA ASP A 353 11.23 2.17 -35.16
C ASP A 353 9.77 1.92 -34.87
N ARG A 354 9.03 3.02 -34.68
CA ARG A 354 7.58 2.98 -34.71
C ARG A 354 7.32 2.63 -36.15
N CYS A 355 7.22 1.33 -36.47
CA CYS A 355 6.76 0.83 -37.76
C CYS A 355 5.57 1.76 -38.09
N GLU A 356 5.75 2.73 -38.99
CA GLU A 356 4.79 3.81 -39.32
C GLU A 356 3.62 3.13 -40.00
N ARG A 357 2.82 2.43 -39.20
CA ARG A 357 1.57 1.89 -39.66
C ARG A 357 0.66 3.08 -39.76
N ALA A 358 0.35 3.49 -40.99
CA ALA A 358 -0.78 4.34 -41.27
C ALA A 358 -1.98 3.74 -40.51
N LEU A 359 -2.45 4.47 -39.52
CA LEU A 359 -3.61 4.09 -38.73
C LEU A 359 -4.84 4.26 -39.63
N THR A 360 -5.30 3.19 -40.24
CA THR A 360 -6.58 3.19 -40.94
C THR A 360 -7.71 3.04 -39.93
N LEU A 361 -8.62 4.01 -39.96
CA LEU A 361 -9.88 3.98 -39.24
C LEU A 361 -10.85 3.08 -40.01
N GLU A 362 -11.07 1.86 -39.51
CA GLU A 362 -12.09 0.96 -40.07
C GLU A 362 -13.36 1.03 -39.22
N CYS A 363 -14.47 1.46 -39.86
CA CYS A 363 -15.81 1.26 -39.31
C CYS A 363 -16.22 -0.20 -39.53
N ASN A 364 -16.67 -0.88 -38.49
CA ASN A 364 -17.25 -2.22 -38.66
C ASN A 364 -18.48 -2.17 -39.60
N LYS A 365 -18.58 -3.14 -40.52
CA LYS A 365 -19.70 -3.26 -41.48
C LYS A 365 -21.05 -3.30 -40.75
N GLY A 366 -22.03 -2.52 -41.21
CA GLY A 366 -23.36 -2.37 -40.60
C GLY A 366 -23.58 -1.02 -39.90
N CYS A 367 -22.54 -0.19 -39.79
CA CYS A 367 -22.68 1.22 -39.46
C CYS A 367 -23.09 2.03 -40.70
N PRO A 368 -24.04 2.98 -40.62
CA PRO A 368 -24.17 3.97 -41.68
C PRO A 368 -22.80 4.64 -41.85
N ALA A 369 -22.24 4.50 -43.06
CA ALA A 369 -20.91 4.99 -43.39
C ALA A 369 -20.89 6.52 -43.24
N PHE A 370 -20.14 7.03 -42.27
CA PHE A 370 -19.68 8.41 -42.35
C PHE A 370 -18.57 8.43 -43.41
N SER A 371 -18.86 9.03 -44.56
CA SER A 371 -17.90 9.22 -45.66
C SER A 371 -16.61 9.86 -45.14
N LEU A 372 -15.56 9.06 -44.99
CA LEU A 372 -14.18 9.54 -45.05
C LEU A 372 -13.76 9.32 -46.50
N SER A 373 -13.62 10.41 -47.24
CA SER A 373 -13.22 10.36 -48.64
C SER A 373 -11.90 9.60 -48.81
N ARG A 374 -11.94 8.58 -49.69
CA ARG A 374 -10.85 7.77 -50.27
C ARG A 374 -10.45 6.48 -49.51
N ALA A 375 -11.32 5.47 -49.59
CA ALA A 375 -10.97 4.10 -50.01
C ALA A 375 -12.26 3.33 -50.35
N GLU A 376 -12.31 2.70 -51.52
CA GLU A 376 -13.48 1.96 -52.04
C GLU A 376 -13.88 0.78 -51.14
N VAL A 377 -15.19 0.58 -50.92
CA VAL A 377 -15.74 -0.65 -50.32
C VAL A 377 -16.98 -1.10 -51.09
N LYS A 378 -16.94 -2.33 -51.64
CA LYS A 378 -18.07 -3.01 -52.32
C LYS A 378 -19.13 -3.53 -51.33
N PRO A 379 -20.43 -3.56 -51.69
CA PRO A 379 -21.52 -4.00 -50.81
C PRO A 379 -21.84 -5.50 -50.96
N TRP A 380 -22.16 -6.20 -49.85
CA TRP A 380 -23.13 -7.31 -49.90
C TRP A 380 -23.82 -7.68 -48.55
N CYS A 381 -25.15 -7.69 -48.65
CA CYS A 381 -26.27 -8.49 -48.11
C CYS A 381 -26.65 -8.65 -46.63
N ALA A 382 -27.97 -8.44 -46.48
CA ALA A 382 -28.92 -8.91 -45.48
C ALA A 382 -29.22 -10.43 -45.59
N GLU A 383 -30.00 -10.89 -44.59
CA GLU A 383 -30.67 -12.18 -44.34
C GLU A 383 -30.12 -12.90 -43.09
N LYS A 384 -30.90 -13.43 -42.14
CA LYS A 384 -32.35 -13.63 -41.98
C LYS A 384 -32.62 -13.90 -40.49
N GLY A 385 -33.74 -13.38 -39.96
CA GLY A 385 -34.49 -14.01 -38.86
C GLY A 385 -33.96 -13.86 -37.43
N THR A 386 -34.42 -12.82 -36.73
CA THR A 386 -35.19 -12.97 -35.47
C THR A 386 -35.62 -11.58 -35.01
N SER A 387 -36.91 -11.41 -34.78
CA SER A 387 -37.49 -10.24 -34.14
C SER A 387 -36.96 -10.10 -32.72
N ALA A 388 -36.03 -9.19 -32.51
CA ALA A 388 -35.70 -8.65 -31.21
C ALA A 388 -35.45 -7.16 -31.39
N THR A 389 -36.17 -6.38 -30.61
CA THR A 389 -36.13 -4.92 -30.48
C THR A 389 -34.75 -4.33 -30.77
N GLU A 390 -34.71 -3.38 -31.70
CA GLU A 390 -33.53 -2.67 -32.19
C GLU A 390 -32.67 -2.12 -31.04
N ALA A 391 -31.54 -2.77 -30.76
CA ALA A 391 -30.48 -2.18 -29.97
C ALA A 391 -29.82 -1.07 -30.81
N PRO A 392 -29.50 0.12 -30.24
CA PRO A 392 -28.82 1.17 -30.97
C PRO A 392 -27.50 0.64 -31.55
N SER A 393 -27.28 0.87 -32.85
CA SER A 393 -26.10 0.40 -33.57
C SER A 393 -24.85 1.12 -33.03
N PHE A 394 -24.00 0.38 -32.31
CA PHE A 394 -22.73 0.91 -31.81
C PHE A 394 -21.67 0.89 -32.90
N CYS A 395 -21.25 2.07 -33.37
CA CYS A 395 -20.09 2.19 -34.25
C CYS A 395 -18.80 2.26 -33.43
N ALA A 396 -18.08 1.15 -33.42
CA ALA A 396 -16.71 1.11 -32.91
C ALA A 396 -15.74 1.41 -34.06
N LEU A 397 -14.90 2.43 -33.89
CA LEU A 397 -13.74 2.65 -34.75
C LEU A 397 -12.64 1.70 -34.32
N ARG A 398 -12.22 0.81 -35.22
CA ARG A 398 -11.09 -0.09 -35.00
C ARG A 398 -9.89 0.40 -35.80
N LEU A 399 -8.73 0.45 -35.15
CA LEU A 399 -7.46 0.72 -35.81
C LEU A 399 -6.95 -0.60 -36.38
N ALA A 400 -6.86 -0.71 -37.70
CA ALA A 400 -6.33 -1.92 -38.34
C ALA A 400 -4.79 -1.90 -38.32
N SER A 401 -4.18 -3.06 -38.04
CA SER A 401 -2.73 -3.24 -38.10
C SER A 401 -2.34 -3.85 -39.45
N GLY A 402 -1.77 -3.07 -40.37
CA GLY A 402 -1.14 -3.61 -41.59
C GLY A 402 0.09 -4.46 -41.23
N ALA A 403 0.33 -5.59 -41.91
CA ALA A 403 1.51 -6.41 -41.67
C ALA A 403 2.79 -5.62 -41.99
N ALA A 404 3.75 -5.57 -41.05
CA ALA A 404 5.06 -4.98 -41.26
C ALA A 404 6.10 -5.94 -40.70
N VAL A 405 7.11 -6.28 -41.51
CA VAL A 405 8.22 -7.16 -41.14
C VAL A 405 9.24 -6.33 -40.36
N CYS A 406 8.97 -6.09 -39.08
CA CYS A 406 9.93 -5.43 -38.17
C CYS A 406 10.98 -6.51 -37.74
N ARG A 407 12.28 -6.33 -38.09
CA ARG A 407 13.38 -7.30 -37.78
C ARG A 407 13.54 -7.46 -36.26
N LYS A 408 13.49 -8.71 -35.75
CA LYS A 408 13.86 -9.05 -34.36
C LYS A 408 15.37 -8.85 -34.18
N GLN A 409 15.80 -7.77 -33.53
CA GLN A 409 17.15 -7.69 -32.94
C GLN A 409 17.12 -8.24 -31.51
N GLY A 410 18.17 -8.99 -31.15
CA GLY A 410 18.27 -9.83 -29.96
C GLY A 410 18.08 -9.10 -28.62
N MET A 411 17.56 -9.83 -27.63
CA MET A 411 17.35 -9.35 -26.26
C MET A 411 18.66 -9.43 -25.47
N GLU A 412 19.13 -8.31 -24.91
CA GLU A 412 20.17 -8.31 -23.89
C GLU A 412 19.60 -8.79 -22.54
N SER A 413 20.41 -9.53 -21.76
CA SER A 413 19.97 -10.18 -20.52
C SER A 413 20.09 -9.27 -19.28
N PHE A 414 19.14 -9.44 -18.35
CA PHE A 414 18.91 -8.59 -17.17
C PHE A 414 20.03 -8.59 -16.10
N ALA A 415 21.03 -9.48 -16.19
CA ALA A 415 22.11 -9.58 -15.20
C ALA A 415 22.91 -8.26 -15.05
N GLN A 416 23.04 -7.50 -16.14
CA GLN A 416 23.81 -6.25 -16.20
C GLN A 416 23.07 -5.03 -15.60
N LEU A 417 21.75 -5.14 -15.33
CA LEU A 417 20.96 -4.01 -14.81
C LEU A 417 21.01 -3.88 -13.28
N ARG A 418 21.39 -4.94 -12.56
CA ARG A 418 21.43 -4.95 -11.09
C ARG A 418 22.61 -4.18 -10.50
N GLU A 419 23.74 -4.11 -11.20
CA GLU A 419 24.94 -3.43 -10.68
C GLU A 419 24.83 -1.89 -10.71
N ALA A 420 23.95 -1.33 -11.54
CA ALA A 420 23.78 0.12 -11.68
C ALA A 420 22.74 0.75 -10.72
N ASP A 421 22.17 -0.03 -9.80
CA ASP A 421 20.99 0.36 -8.99
C ASP A 421 21.32 1.05 -7.65
N SER A 422 22.61 1.18 -7.28
CA SER A 422 23.03 1.72 -5.98
C SER A 422 23.24 3.25 -5.92
N THR A 423 23.18 3.98 -7.03
CA THR A 423 23.75 5.35 -7.08
C THR A 423 22.89 6.49 -7.62
N TYR A 424 21.55 6.37 -7.75
CA TYR A 424 20.74 7.50 -8.27
C TYR A 424 19.47 7.93 -7.48
N LYS A 425 19.57 9.12 -6.87
CA LYS A 425 18.61 10.24 -6.67
C LYS A 425 17.13 10.04 -6.27
N VAL A 426 16.73 8.95 -5.60
CA VAL A 426 15.47 9.00 -4.78
C VAL A 426 15.69 9.79 -3.49
N ALA A 427 16.90 9.71 -2.94
CA ALA A 427 17.30 10.45 -1.73
C ALA A 427 17.15 11.98 -1.88
N THR A 428 17.32 12.55 -3.09
CA THR A 428 17.24 14.01 -3.29
C THR A 428 15.80 14.52 -3.27
N ALA A 429 14.84 13.79 -3.86
CA ALA A 429 13.42 14.17 -3.82
C ALA A 429 12.83 13.97 -2.41
N VAL A 430 13.15 12.85 -1.76
CA VAL A 430 12.76 12.56 -0.37
C VAL A 430 13.42 13.56 0.61
N SER A 431 14.68 13.93 0.39
CA SER A 431 15.39 14.95 1.19
C SER A 431 14.78 16.35 1.01
N LYS A 432 14.47 16.76 -0.22
CA LYS A 432 13.77 18.04 -0.48
C LYS A 432 12.39 18.10 0.18
N TYR A 433 11.67 16.98 0.19
CA TYR A 433 10.40 16.87 0.89
C TYR A 433 10.56 16.89 2.42
N GLY A 434 11.59 16.22 2.96
CA GLY A 434 11.99 16.33 4.36
C GLY A 434 12.26 17.79 4.77
N GLN A 435 13.00 18.54 3.94
CA GLN A 435 13.25 19.97 4.14
C GLN A 435 11.97 20.83 4.06
N MET A 436 11.05 20.47 3.17
CA MET A 436 9.74 21.15 3.03
C MET A 436 8.87 20.94 4.29
N LEU A 437 8.82 19.73 4.84
CA LEU A 437 8.14 19.43 6.09
C LEU A 437 8.79 20.14 7.29
N GLN A 438 10.12 20.22 7.32
CA GLN A 438 10.86 20.96 8.35
C GLN A 438 10.48 22.45 8.37
N ARG A 439 10.29 23.08 7.20
CA ARG A 439 9.84 24.48 7.11
C ARG A 439 8.43 24.69 7.67
N CYS A 440 7.55 23.70 7.51
CA CYS A 440 6.20 23.77 8.08
C CYS A 440 6.19 23.58 9.60
N ALA A 441 7.03 22.70 10.13
CA ALA A 441 7.20 22.51 11.57
C ALA A 441 7.82 23.76 12.24
N ALA A 442 8.77 24.42 11.57
CA ALA A 442 9.42 25.62 12.09
C ALA A 442 8.49 26.84 12.16
N ALA A 443 7.49 26.94 11.27
CA ALA A 443 6.52 28.02 11.25
C ALA A 443 5.47 27.96 12.39
N GLU A 444 5.38 26.85 13.14
CA GLU A 444 4.41 26.67 14.23
C GLU A 444 4.94 27.09 15.62
N HIS A 445 6.20 27.53 15.73
CA HIS A 445 6.87 27.74 17.03
C HIS A 445 7.30 29.19 17.33
N THR A 446 6.47 30.19 17.00
CA THR A 446 6.64 31.57 17.50
C THR A 446 5.42 32.02 18.33
N THR A 447 5.34 31.55 19.59
CA THR A 447 4.58 32.19 20.69
C THR A 447 5.10 31.69 22.06
N GLU A 448 5.69 32.63 22.82
CA GLU A 448 5.86 32.82 24.29
C GLU A 448 6.11 31.64 25.27
N LEU A 449 7.31 31.64 25.93
CA LEU A 449 7.60 31.68 27.39
C LEU A 449 9.02 31.11 27.73
N PRO A 450 9.67 31.53 28.85
CA PRO A 450 11.12 31.71 28.94
C PRO A 450 11.92 30.55 29.54
N ARG A 451 13.23 30.59 29.28
CA ARG A 451 14.27 29.67 29.75
C ARG A 451 15.03 30.23 30.94
N THR A 452 15.45 29.35 31.86
CA THR A 452 16.66 29.55 32.68
C THR A 452 17.76 28.60 32.22
N GLY A 453 18.98 29.11 32.04
CA GLY A 453 20.17 28.35 31.65
C GLY A 453 21.28 28.41 32.69
N LEU A 454 22.33 27.63 32.48
CA LEU A 454 23.67 27.87 33.02
C LEU A 454 24.70 27.18 32.11
N GLY A 455 25.79 27.90 31.79
CA GLY A 455 26.78 27.51 30.78
C GLY A 455 28.22 27.37 31.29
N ARG A 456 29.16 27.44 30.31
CA ARG A 456 30.65 27.35 30.33
C ARG A 456 31.15 25.91 30.09
N ARG A 457 32.22 25.61 29.31
CA ARG A 457 33.48 26.33 29.00
C ARG A 457 34.30 25.57 27.89
N PHE A 458 35.33 26.24 27.34
CA PHE A 458 36.58 25.74 26.68
C PHE A 458 36.80 25.77 25.15
N LYS A 459 38.08 26.00 24.79
CA LYS A 459 38.68 26.53 23.54
C LYS A 459 39.96 25.74 23.16
N SER A 460 40.37 25.83 21.88
CA SER A 460 41.62 25.36 21.22
C SER A 460 41.66 23.86 20.87
N ILE A 461 42.24 23.36 19.76
CA ILE A 461 43.57 23.59 19.16
C ILE A 461 43.52 23.22 17.65
N LEU A 462 44.31 23.92 16.80
CA LEU A 462 45.24 23.38 15.77
C LEU A 462 45.43 24.40 14.64
N GLY A 463 46.63 24.97 14.57
CA GLY A 463 47.11 25.74 13.42
C GLY A 463 48.20 24.98 12.69
N LEU A 464 48.24 25.12 11.36
CA LEU A 464 49.43 24.98 10.51
C LEU A 464 49.28 25.89 9.29
N GLY A 465 50.37 26.57 8.93
CA GLY A 465 50.50 27.57 7.87
C GLY A 465 50.84 27.00 6.47
N PRO A 466 51.13 27.88 5.49
CA PRO A 466 50.73 27.67 4.10
C PRO A 466 51.88 27.31 3.14
N GLN A 467 51.53 26.68 2.01
CA GLN A 467 52.29 26.74 0.75
C GLN A 467 51.33 26.78 -0.45
N GLU A 468 51.60 27.70 -1.36
CA GLU A 468 51.05 27.90 -2.71
C GLU A 468 52.26 28.14 -3.66
N PRO A 469 52.14 28.20 -5.00
CA PRO A 469 50.96 28.02 -5.88
C PRO A 469 51.20 27.20 -7.18
N ARG A 470 50.12 26.88 -7.94
CA ARG A 470 49.91 27.28 -9.35
C ARG A 470 48.60 26.74 -9.99
N ASP A 471 47.85 27.69 -10.54
CA ASP A 471 47.02 27.71 -11.77
C ASP A 471 45.60 27.09 -11.86
N SER A 472 44.63 28.01 -11.72
CA SER A 472 43.52 28.32 -12.65
C SER A 472 42.23 27.48 -12.67
N CYS A 473 41.18 27.97 -11.98
CA CYS A 473 39.91 28.46 -12.57
C CYS A 473 38.89 28.73 -11.45
N SER A 474 38.43 29.97 -11.37
CA SER A 474 37.72 30.61 -10.25
C SER A 474 36.22 30.31 -10.20
N ALA A 475 35.74 29.81 -9.06
CA ALA A 475 34.35 29.88 -8.60
C ALA A 475 34.33 30.44 -7.15
N PRO A 476 33.40 31.32 -6.77
CA PRO A 476 33.47 31.99 -5.48
C PRO A 476 33.07 31.05 -4.34
N GLN A 477 34.04 30.69 -3.49
CA GLN A 477 33.80 30.10 -2.18
C GLN A 477 33.51 31.21 -1.16
N LEU A 478 32.27 31.27 -0.67
CA LEU A 478 31.91 31.99 0.54
C LEU A 478 31.89 30.99 1.70
N ALA A 479 33.01 30.92 2.43
CA ALA A 479 33.06 30.36 3.77
C ALA A 479 32.58 31.44 4.75
N MET A 480 31.51 31.19 5.51
CA MET A 480 31.14 32.01 6.67
C MET A 480 31.32 31.21 7.96
N ASN A 481 32.00 31.87 8.90
CA ASN A 481 32.41 31.40 10.21
C ASN A 481 31.28 31.64 11.22
N PHE A 482 30.75 30.58 11.83
CA PHE A 482 29.55 30.60 12.67
C PHE A 482 29.77 31.15 14.11
N GLY A 483 30.98 31.60 14.43
CA GLY A 483 31.40 31.95 15.79
C GLY A 483 31.06 33.36 16.29
N GLU A 484 30.73 34.32 15.41
CA GLU A 484 30.61 35.73 15.81
C GLU A 484 29.17 36.25 15.96
N ILE A 485 28.15 35.53 15.48
CA ILE A 485 26.74 35.93 15.63
C ILE A 485 26.20 35.68 17.05
N VAL A 486 26.85 34.81 17.84
CA VAL A 486 26.35 34.40 19.17
C VAL A 486 26.76 35.35 20.31
N ARG A 487 27.56 36.39 20.04
CA ARG A 487 28.08 37.30 21.09
C ARG A 487 27.32 38.61 21.32
N LEU A 488 26.28 38.91 20.53
CA LEU A 488 25.57 40.20 20.61
C LEU A 488 24.22 40.18 21.37
N LEU A 489 23.86 39.12 22.11
CA LEU A 489 22.55 39.01 22.76
C LEU A 489 22.57 38.66 24.26
N GLN A 490 23.53 39.16 25.06
CA GLN A 490 23.46 38.97 26.52
C GLN A 490 23.73 40.24 27.33
N PRO A 491 22.74 40.72 28.12
CA PRO A 491 22.92 41.66 29.23
C PRO A 491 22.88 40.97 30.63
N PRO A 492 23.20 41.69 31.72
CA PRO A 492 23.83 41.19 32.96
C PRO A 492 22.84 40.81 34.09
N PRO A 493 23.30 40.24 35.24
CA PRO A 493 22.42 39.71 36.29
C PRO A 493 22.33 40.60 37.54
N GLU A 494 21.21 40.43 38.27
CA GLU A 494 20.82 40.84 39.66
C GLU A 494 19.49 41.64 39.64
N GLU A 495 18.50 41.45 40.53
CA GLU A 495 18.43 40.89 41.89
C GLU A 495 16.93 40.63 42.28
N VAL A 496 16.66 39.98 43.45
CA VAL A 496 15.39 40.00 44.25
C VAL A 496 14.25 39.02 43.81
N ASP A 497 13.37 38.37 44.61
CA ASP A 497 13.04 38.17 46.04
C ASP A 497 12.42 36.76 46.21
N ARG A 498 12.37 36.19 47.42
CA ARG A 498 11.70 34.91 47.74
C ARG A 498 10.60 35.09 48.79
N SER A 499 9.38 34.68 48.47
CA SER A 499 8.37 34.32 49.49
C SER A 499 7.31 33.38 48.93
N THR A 500 7.18 32.14 49.45
CA THR A 500 5.98 31.53 50.11
C THR A 500 6.24 30.02 50.44
N PRO A 501 5.42 29.31 51.26
CA PRO A 501 5.88 28.79 52.55
C PRO A 501 5.96 27.26 52.64
N GLN A 502 6.71 26.78 53.64
CA GLN A 502 6.92 25.38 53.99
C GLN A 502 5.77 24.82 54.84
N ILE A 503 5.37 23.56 54.57
CA ILE A 503 4.49 22.74 55.41
C ILE A 503 5.35 21.68 56.11
N ALA A 504 5.21 21.58 57.43
CA ALA A 504 5.98 20.72 58.32
C ALA A 504 5.52 19.23 58.30
N PRO A 505 6.38 18.27 58.67
CA PRO A 505 6.00 16.86 58.83
C PRO A 505 5.61 16.53 60.29
N PRO A 506 4.78 15.48 60.52
CA PRO A 506 4.44 15.06 61.87
C PRO A 506 5.41 14.02 62.45
N VAL A 507 5.34 13.96 63.77
CA VAL A 507 6.23 13.36 64.75
C VAL A 507 6.05 11.84 64.92
N THR A 508 7.15 11.24 65.37
CA THR A 508 7.48 9.86 65.76
C THR A 508 6.42 9.01 66.49
N THR A 509 6.43 7.70 66.20
CA THR A 509 6.18 6.66 67.21
C THR A 509 7.26 5.57 67.15
N THR A 510 7.65 5.13 68.34
CA THR A 510 8.71 4.16 68.68
C THR A 510 8.26 2.70 68.49
N ARG A 511 9.09 1.82 67.88
CA ARG A 511 9.49 0.51 68.47
C ARG A 511 10.31 -0.40 67.54
N ARG A 512 11.20 -1.15 68.21
CA ARG A 512 11.93 -2.39 67.85
C ARG A 512 13.13 -2.28 66.89
N LYS A 513 14.31 -2.14 67.50
CA LYS A 513 15.63 -2.44 66.93
C LYS A 513 15.71 -3.91 66.48
N HIS A 514 15.44 -4.18 65.21
CA HIS A 514 16.09 -5.29 64.51
C HIS A 514 17.37 -4.74 63.89
N LYS A 515 18.52 -5.29 64.28
CA LYS A 515 19.83 -4.98 63.70
C LYS A 515 19.81 -5.47 62.23
N PRO A 516 19.77 -4.59 61.22
CA PRO A 516 19.80 -5.06 59.84
C PRO A 516 21.22 -5.56 59.57
N ARG A 517 21.36 -6.85 59.24
CA ARG A 517 22.59 -7.35 58.63
C ARG A 517 22.80 -6.54 57.36
N GLY A 518 23.83 -5.70 57.35
CA GLY A 518 24.22 -4.89 56.20
C GLY A 518 24.44 -5.81 55.00
N ARG A 519 23.44 -5.87 54.12
CA ARG A 519 23.55 -6.47 52.81
C ARG A 519 24.53 -5.57 52.06
N ARG A 520 25.80 -5.99 51.93
CA ARG A 520 26.76 -5.36 51.02
C ARG A 520 26.03 -5.21 49.69
N LEU A 521 25.77 -3.97 49.26
CA LEU A 521 25.39 -3.68 47.89
C LEU A 521 26.49 -4.31 47.04
N ALA A 522 26.14 -5.38 46.31
CA ALA A 522 27.06 -6.01 45.39
C ALA A 522 27.60 -4.90 44.49
N ALA A 523 28.93 -4.77 44.39
CA ALA A 523 29.54 -3.83 43.49
C ALA A 523 28.90 -4.04 42.13
N THR A 524 28.23 -3.01 41.61
CA THR A 524 27.66 -3.02 40.26
C THR A 524 28.79 -3.37 39.32
N GLU A 525 28.76 -4.59 38.78
CA GLU A 525 29.64 -5.00 37.70
C GLU A 525 29.51 -3.95 36.60
N THR A 526 30.62 -3.28 36.30
CA THR A 526 30.70 -2.36 35.16
C THR A 526 30.58 -3.20 33.90
N VAL A 527 29.37 -3.33 33.38
CA VAL A 527 29.11 -3.97 32.09
C VAL A 527 29.82 -3.13 31.02
N ALA A 528 30.78 -3.73 30.31
CA ALA A 528 31.46 -3.05 29.22
C ALA A 528 30.43 -2.59 28.18
N GLY A 529 30.43 -1.31 27.80
CA GLY A 529 29.44 -0.77 26.86
C GLY A 529 29.51 -1.43 25.46
N TRP A 530 30.68 -1.95 25.10
CA TRP A 530 30.92 -2.72 23.89
C TRP A 530 32.09 -3.69 24.10
N GLU A 531 32.17 -4.74 23.28
CA GLU A 531 33.29 -5.67 23.24
C GLU A 531 33.61 -6.09 21.80
N SER A 532 34.89 -6.33 21.52
CA SER A 532 35.34 -6.95 20.26
C SER A 532 35.96 -8.31 20.58
N LYS A 533 35.26 -9.40 20.26
CA LYS A 533 35.70 -10.77 20.59
C LYS A 533 35.34 -11.74 19.48
N GLY A 534 36.31 -12.56 19.07
CA GLY A 534 36.09 -13.60 18.06
C GLY A 534 35.66 -13.06 16.69
N GLY A 535 36.17 -11.90 16.28
CA GLY A 535 35.81 -11.26 15.01
C GLY A 535 34.45 -10.56 14.99
N ALA A 536 33.73 -10.53 16.12
CA ALA A 536 32.49 -9.79 16.26
C ALA A 536 32.70 -8.54 17.12
N LEU A 537 32.18 -7.39 16.65
CA LEU A 537 32.00 -6.18 17.44
C LEU A 537 30.57 -6.18 18.00
N SER A 538 30.45 -6.22 19.32
CA SER A 538 29.17 -6.24 20.04
C SER A 538 29.02 -4.98 20.89
N ALA A 539 27.80 -4.47 21.01
CA ALA A 539 27.47 -3.34 21.85
C ALA A 539 26.24 -3.66 22.70
N ASN A 540 26.24 -3.19 23.95
CA ASN A 540 25.09 -3.32 24.83
C ASN A 540 24.10 -2.19 24.54
N LEU A 541 22.89 -2.55 24.11
CA LEU A 541 21.84 -1.62 23.72
C LEU A 541 20.60 -1.82 24.58
N GLN A 542 20.10 -0.74 25.18
CA GLN A 542 18.80 -0.75 25.84
C GLN A 542 17.69 -0.71 24.79
N VAL A 543 16.95 -1.81 24.62
CA VAL A 543 15.93 -1.97 23.57
C VAL A 543 14.49 -1.74 24.02
N ALA A 544 14.26 -1.56 25.32
CA ALA A 544 12.97 -1.22 25.90
C ALA A 544 13.13 -0.58 27.29
N THR A 545 12.08 0.07 27.78
CA THR A 545 11.97 0.52 29.17
C THR A 545 10.96 -0.37 29.89
N LEU A 546 11.35 -0.92 31.04
CA LEU A 546 10.51 -1.77 31.87
C LEU A 546 9.98 -0.98 33.08
N THR A 547 8.89 -1.44 33.69
CA THR A 547 8.43 -0.96 35.00
C THR A 547 9.44 -1.35 36.09
N PRO A 548 9.36 -0.78 37.32
CA PRO A 548 10.22 -1.20 38.44
C PRO A 548 10.12 -2.70 38.76
N GLU A 549 9.00 -3.33 38.43
CA GLU A 549 8.74 -4.77 38.59
C GLU A 549 9.31 -5.62 37.44
N GLY A 550 9.88 -4.99 36.41
CA GLY A 550 10.45 -5.67 35.25
C GLY A 550 9.46 -5.96 34.10
N ALA A 551 8.24 -5.41 34.16
CA ALA A 551 7.21 -5.63 33.14
C ALA A 551 7.30 -4.64 31.98
N LEU A 552 6.78 -5.01 30.81
CA LEU A 552 6.56 -4.06 29.70
C LEU A 552 5.38 -3.14 30.01
N GLN A 553 5.49 -1.88 29.62
CA GLN A 553 4.42 -0.89 29.77
C GLN A 553 3.32 -1.11 28.72
N ILE A 554 2.34 -1.96 29.05
CA ILE A 554 1.19 -2.27 28.21
C ILE A 554 -0.09 -1.73 28.86
N PRO A 555 -0.98 -1.02 28.12
CA PRO A 555 -2.25 -0.56 28.67
C PRO A 555 -3.05 -1.73 29.30
N PRO A 556 -3.63 -1.56 30.50
CA PRO A 556 -4.32 -2.65 31.21
C PRO A 556 -5.47 -3.29 30.41
N SER A 557 -6.22 -2.49 29.63
CA SER A 557 -7.38 -2.93 28.87
C SER A 557 -7.05 -3.57 27.51
N SER A 558 -5.78 -3.58 27.10
CA SER A 558 -5.40 -4.05 25.78
C SER A 558 -5.32 -5.57 25.68
N LYS A 559 -5.83 -6.11 24.57
CA LYS A 559 -5.61 -7.51 24.17
C LYS A 559 -4.16 -7.67 23.71
N VAL A 560 -3.37 -8.49 24.39
CA VAL A 560 -1.97 -8.72 24.00
C VAL A 560 -1.91 -9.70 22.83
N ILE A 561 -1.20 -9.28 21.78
CA ILE A 561 -0.93 -10.04 20.58
C ILE A 561 0.57 -10.23 20.46
N LEU A 562 1.00 -11.44 20.12
CA LEU A 562 2.40 -11.81 20.01
C LEU A 562 2.75 -12.14 18.56
N GLU A 563 3.86 -11.62 18.07
CA GLU A 563 4.39 -11.96 16.75
C GLU A 563 5.86 -12.37 16.89
N ILE A 564 6.19 -13.58 16.45
CA ILE A 564 7.54 -14.15 16.56
C ILE A 564 8.05 -14.40 15.15
N GLY A 565 9.19 -13.80 14.81
CA GLY A 565 9.74 -13.84 13.45
C GLY A 565 9.01 -12.86 12.51
N ALA A 566 8.82 -11.61 12.96
CA ALA A 566 8.02 -10.62 12.23
C ALA A 566 8.54 -10.33 10.82
N ASN A 567 9.87 -10.41 10.60
CA ASN A 567 10.54 -9.96 9.39
C ASN A 567 10.15 -8.49 9.08
N SER A 568 10.07 -8.13 7.80
CA SER A 568 9.72 -6.80 7.30
C SER A 568 8.49 -6.83 6.40
N ARG A 569 7.96 -8.03 6.14
CA ARG A 569 6.80 -8.31 5.28
C ARG A 569 5.76 -9.07 6.09
N ASP A 570 4.49 -8.90 5.71
CA ASP A 570 3.37 -9.65 6.30
C ASP A 570 3.29 -9.55 7.83
N THR A 571 3.59 -8.36 8.34
CA THR A 571 3.69 -8.04 9.76
C THR A 571 2.33 -7.69 10.35
N MET A 572 2.10 -8.06 11.61
CA MET A 572 0.83 -7.87 12.31
C MET A 572 0.48 -6.39 12.55
N ASP A 573 1.47 -5.49 12.57
CA ASP A 573 1.24 -4.04 12.68
C ASP A 573 0.50 -3.47 11.46
N LEU A 574 0.73 -4.03 10.27
CA LEU A 574 0.09 -3.59 9.03
C LEU A 574 -1.21 -4.33 8.76
N GLN A 575 -1.25 -5.63 9.04
CA GLN A 575 -2.38 -6.48 8.65
C GLN A 575 -3.46 -6.56 9.73
N PHE A 576 -3.07 -6.61 11.01
CA PHE A 576 -3.96 -6.91 12.12
C PHE A 576 -4.32 -5.69 12.96
N LEU A 577 -3.32 -4.91 13.42
CA LEU A 577 -3.56 -3.77 14.31
C LEU A 577 -4.58 -2.73 13.81
N PRO A 578 -4.67 -2.39 12.52
CA PRO A 578 -5.68 -1.43 12.04
C PRO A 578 -7.13 -1.88 12.27
N GLN A 579 -7.35 -3.19 12.39
CA GLN A 579 -8.68 -3.79 12.51
C GLN A 579 -9.06 -4.05 13.98
N HIS A 580 -8.08 -4.01 14.88
CA HIS A 580 -8.22 -4.31 16.30
C HIS A 580 -7.66 -3.16 17.13
N PRO A 581 -8.43 -2.06 17.33
CA PRO A 581 -7.96 -0.87 18.03
C PRO A 581 -7.66 -1.12 19.53
N ASP A 582 -8.25 -2.16 20.11
CA ASP A 582 -8.05 -2.65 21.47
C ASP A 582 -6.83 -3.55 21.64
N ALA A 583 -6.16 -3.95 20.54
CA ALA A 583 -4.97 -4.79 20.59
C ALA A 583 -3.68 -4.00 20.88
N PHE A 584 -2.75 -4.66 21.56
CA PHE A 584 -1.36 -4.25 21.73
C PHE A 584 -0.44 -5.35 21.19
N LEU A 585 0.46 -4.99 20.27
CA LEU A 585 1.35 -5.93 19.59
C LEU A 585 2.73 -5.97 20.23
N LEU A 586 3.20 -7.17 20.59
CA LEU A 586 4.58 -7.44 20.95
C LEU A 586 5.23 -8.32 19.87
N SER A 587 6.14 -7.75 19.09
CA SER A 587 6.83 -8.43 17.98
C SER A 587 8.29 -8.75 18.33
N PHE A 588 8.80 -9.84 17.78
CA PHE A 588 10.18 -10.29 17.92
C PHE A 588 10.84 -10.45 16.56
N GLU A 589 11.99 -9.78 16.36
CA GLU A 589 12.74 -9.81 15.11
C GLU A 589 14.26 -9.75 15.38
N PRO A 590 14.98 -10.90 15.36
CA PRO A 590 16.39 -10.95 15.72
C PRO A 590 17.34 -10.33 14.68
N LEU A 591 16.94 -10.19 13.41
CA LEU A 591 17.76 -9.53 12.40
C LEU A 591 17.70 -8.02 12.57
N LEU A 592 18.82 -7.42 12.99
CA LEU A 592 18.89 -5.99 13.29
C LEU A 592 18.48 -5.08 12.11
N ASP A 593 18.70 -5.46 10.86
CA ASP A 593 18.27 -4.69 9.70
C ASP A 593 16.74 -4.75 9.48
N LYS A 594 16.10 -5.89 9.80
CA LYS A 594 14.62 -5.99 9.82
C LYS A 594 14.03 -5.26 11.01
N TYR A 595 14.60 -5.44 12.19
CA TYR A 595 14.25 -4.69 13.40
C TYR A 595 14.29 -3.18 13.16
N ALA A 596 15.37 -2.66 12.56
CA ALA A 596 15.50 -1.25 12.21
C ALA A 596 14.43 -0.81 11.20
N THR A 597 14.11 -1.65 10.21
CA THR A 597 13.04 -1.38 9.24
C THR A 597 11.68 -1.26 9.93
N LEU A 598 11.37 -2.16 10.87
CA LEU A 598 10.13 -2.12 11.65
C LEU A 598 10.06 -0.85 12.51
N LEU A 599 11.13 -0.51 13.22
CA LEU A 599 11.21 0.73 14.00
C LEU A 599 11.00 1.99 13.14
N GLN A 600 11.61 2.03 11.96
CA GLN A 600 11.53 3.19 11.07
C GLN A 600 10.10 3.46 10.60
N ARG A 601 9.28 2.43 10.41
CA ARG A 601 7.98 2.51 9.74
C ARG A 601 7.03 3.55 10.31
N ASN A 602 6.97 3.71 11.64
CA ASN A 602 6.16 4.74 12.30
C ASN A 602 7.01 5.77 13.08
N SER A 603 8.33 5.74 12.91
CA SER A 603 9.20 6.77 13.46
C SER A 603 8.95 8.08 12.71
N ARG A 604 8.81 9.18 13.45
CA ARG A 604 8.74 10.53 12.88
C ARG A 604 10.06 11.23 13.12
N PRO A 605 10.60 11.96 12.13
CA PRO A 605 11.71 12.89 12.37
C PRO A 605 11.37 13.80 13.56
N ASP A 606 12.38 14.07 14.41
CA ASP A 606 12.30 14.99 15.56
C ASP A 606 11.34 14.59 16.70
N ARG A 607 10.63 13.46 16.58
CA ARG A 607 9.84 12.90 17.69
C ARG A 607 10.63 11.82 18.40
N ARG A 608 10.99 12.08 19.66
CA ARG A 608 11.58 11.04 20.52
C ARG A 608 10.56 9.93 20.76
N SER A 609 10.92 8.71 20.40
CA SER A 609 10.22 7.48 20.80
C SER A 609 11.21 6.60 21.57
N PRO A 610 10.81 5.94 22.66
CA PRO A 610 11.67 4.94 23.28
C PRO A 610 12.02 3.85 22.26
N LEU A 611 13.26 3.33 22.33
CA LEU A 611 13.66 2.24 21.45
C LEU A 611 12.72 1.04 21.65
N GLY A 612 12.43 0.32 20.57
CA GLY A 612 11.45 -0.76 20.54
C GLY A 612 10.01 -0.32 20.21
N HIS A 613 9.61 0.93 20.47
CA HIS A 613 8.27 1.39 20.12
C HIS A 613 8.15 1.67 18.61
N HIS A 614 7.79 0.64 17.85
CA HIS A 614 7.51 0.76 16.43
C HIS A 614 6.08 1.23 16.13
N HIS A 615 5.18 1.23 17.11
CA HIS A 615 3.79 1.69 16.96
C HIS A 615 3.26 2.23 18.28
N ALA A 616 2.25 3.12 18.26
CA ALA A 616 1.64 3.66 19.50
C ALA A 616 1.02 2.56 20.40
N ARG A 617 0.69 1.42 19.78
CA ARG A 617 0.16 0.21 20.41
C ARG A 617 1.04 -1.01 20.12
N GLY A 618 2.35 -0.81 19.95
CA GLY A 618 3.23 -1.92 19.62
C GLY A 618 4.69 -1.71 19.97
N ILE A 619 5.31 -2.78 20.47
CA ILE A 619 6.74 -2.87 20.76
C ILE A 619 7.32 -3.99 19.89
N VAL A 620 8.46 -3.74 19.26
CA VAL A 620 9.28 -4.75 18.60
C VAL A 620 10.58 -4.90 19.38
N LEU A 621 11.05 -6.13 19.57
CA LEU A 621 12.29 -6.43 20.31
C LEU A 621 13.24 -7.29 19.45
N PRO A 622 14.56 -7.05 19.50
CA PRO A 622 15.51 -7.75 18.65
C PRO A 622 16.02 -9.07 19.26
N PHE A 623 15.10 -9.94 19.71
CA PHE A 623 15.43 -11.26 20.25
C PHE A 623 14.93 -12.37 19.35
N ALA A 624 15.70 -13.45 19.26
CA ALA A 624 15.19 -14.71 18.77
C ALA A 624 14.45 -15.42 19.91
N VAL A 625 13.20 -15.82 19.69
CA VAL A 625 12.47 -16.59 20.69
C VAL A 625 12.81 -18.08 20.51
N SER A 626 13.21 -18.76 21.58
CA SER A 626 13.61 -20.17 21.53
C SER A 626 13.45 -20.86 22.88
N SER A 627 13.82 -22.15 22.99
CA SER A 627 13.88 -22.84 24.29
C SER A 627 14.99 -22.35 25.22
N GLN A 628 15.98 -21.60 24.71
CA GLN A 628 17.09 -21.04 25.48
C GLN A 628 16.73 -19.66 26.03
N ASP A 629 16.86 -19.50 27.36
CA ASP A 629 16.62 -18.22 28.05
C ASP A 629 17.92 -17.47 28.35
N ASN A 630 17.91 -16.14 28.19
CA ASN A 630 19.03 -15.25 28.49
C ASN A 630 20.36 -15.72 27.83
N GLY A 631 20.27 -16.19 26.59
CA GLY A 631 21.38 -16.77 25.85
C GLY A 631 21.79 -15.96 24.63
N VAL A 632 22.80 -16.45 23.93
CA VAL A 632 23.16 -15.99 22.60
C VAL A 632 23.22 -17.21 21.70
N ALA A 633 22.48 -17.17 20.59
CA ALA A 633 22.49 -18.22 19.59
C ALA A 633 23.00 -17.69 18.25
N THR A 634 23.44 -18.62 17.40
CA THR A 634 23.85 -18.29 16.04
C THR A 634 22.65 -18.44 15.12
N LEU A 635 22.11 -17.30 14.68
CA LEU A 635 21.11 -17.24 13.62
C LEU A 635 21.80 -17.36 12.26
N LYS A 636 21.37 -18.34 11.47
CA LYS A 636 21.94 -18.69 10.17
C LYS A 636 20.99 -18.20 9.09
N ILE A 637 21.52 -17.41 8.16
CA ILE A 637 20.78 -16.91 7.00
C ILE A 637 21.24 -17.72 5.80
N SER A 638 20.36 -18.57 5.31
CA SER A 638 20.66 -19.41 4.15
C SER A 638 20.23 -18.72 2.86
N GLY A 639 21.15 -18.62 1.90
CA GLY A 639 20.87 -18.03 0.59
C GLY A 639 20.84 -16.49 0.56
N GLN A 640 20.03 -15.90 -0.32
CA GLN A 640 20.05 -14.48 -0.67
C GLN A 640 18.89 -13.65 -0.08
N ILE A 641 17.96 -14.27 0.63
CA ILE A 641 16.81 -13.59 1.20
C ILE A 641 16.75 -13.83 2.71
N ASP A 642 16.35 -12.79 3.44
CA ASP A 642 16.25 -12.75 4.90
C ASP A 642 15.19 -13.70 5.48
N GLY A 643 14.14 -13.99 4.70
CA GLY A 643 13.08 -14.93 5.08
C GLY A 643 13.55 -16.38 5.24
N CYS A 644 14.84 -16.66 5.03
CA CYS A 644 15.42 -17.97 5.27
C CYS A 644 16.37 -17.97 6.50
N ALA A 645 16.18 -17.04 7.43
CA ALA A 645 16.94 -16.99 8.67
C ALA A 645 16.35 -17.94 9.72
N SER A 646 17.16 -18.85 10.26
CA SER A 646 16.75 -19.77 11.32
C SER A 646 17.87 -20.00 12.33
N LEU A 647 17.52 -20.37 13.57
CA LEU A 647 18.49 -20.88 14.55
C LEU A 647 18.89 -22.33 14.24
N LEU A 648 18.17 -22.99 13.34
CA LEU A 648 18.45 -24.34 12.85
C LEU A 648 19.31 -24.30 11.58
N ASP A 649 19.92 -25.44 11.26
CA ASP A 649 20.62 -25.62 10.00
C ASP A 649 19.64 -25.86 8.85
N ALA A 650 19.88 -25.23 7.71
CA ALA A 650 19.12 -25.52 6.49
C ALA A 650 19.52 -26.90 5.98
N VAL A 651 18.54 -27.79 5.84
CA VAL A 651 18.73 -29.19 5.39
C VAL A 651 18.14 -29.45 4.01
N SER A 652 17.30 -28.55 3.46
CA SER A 652 16.79 -28.68 2.10
C SER A 652 16.55 -27.36 1.39
N SER A 653 16.53 -27.43 0.05
CA SER A 653 16.41 -26.31 -0.88
C SER A 653 15.01 -26.04 -1.40
N TYR A 654 14.01 -26.72 -0.86
CA TYR A 654 12.74 -26.85 -1.54
C TYR A 654 11.94 -25.54 -1.60
N PHE A 655 12.02 -24.68 -0.58
CA PHE A 655 11.25 -23.44 -0.49
C PHE A 655 11.58 -22.45 -1.61
N SER A 656 12.87 -22.23 -1.83
CA SER A 656 13.34 -21.53 -3.00
C SER A 656 14.81 -21.84 -3.24
N THR A 657 15.21 -21.82 -4.51
CA THR A 657 16.62 -21.73 -4.90
C THR A 657 17.32 -20.49 -4.31
N ARG A 658 16.56 -19.54 -3.74
CA ARG A 658 17.08 -18.37 -3.03
C ARG A 658 17.34 -18.60 -1.55
N CYS A 659 16.72 -19.59 -0.91
CA CYS A 659 17.02 -19.98 0.48
C CYS A 659 18.19 -20.95 0.60
N THR A 660 18.64 -21.49 -0.53
CA THR A 660 19.72 -22.46 -0.56
C THR A 660 20.67 -22.11 -1.68
N ASN A 661 21.77 -21.47 -1.29
CA ASN A 661 22.95 -21.60 -2.09
C ASN A 661 23.46 -23.03 -1.89
N ARG A 662 23.93 -23.71 -2.95
CA ARG A 662 24.57 -25.04 -2.84
C ARG A 662 25.79 -25.03 -1.89
N SER A 663 26.24 -23.84 -1.48
CA SER A 663 27.37 -23.59 -0.59
C SER A 663 27.05 -23.53 0.91
N GLY A 664 25.79 -23.66 1.35
CA GLY A 664 25.43 -23.64 2.79
C GLY A 664 25.03 -22.27 3.34
N VAL A 665 25.36 -22.03 4.63
CA VAL A 665 25.04 -20.79 5.38
C VAL A 665 25.73 -19.60 4.71
N ALA A 666 24.95 -18.62 4.21
CA ALA A 666 25.50 -17.45 3.54
C ALA A 666 26.01 -16.42 4.55
N GLU A 667 25.29 -16.28 5.67
CA GLU A 667 25.66 -15.39 6.77
C GLU A 667 25.25 -16.02 8.10
N ALA A 668 26.05 -15.79 9.14
CA ALA A 668 25.75 -16.22 10.50
C ALA A 668 25.88 -15.04 11.46
N ARG A 669 24.85 -14.78 12.27
CA ARG A 669 24.81 -13.68 13.24
C ARG A 669 24.61 -14.23 14.64
N ARG A 670 25.37 -13.70 15.60
CA ARG A 670 25.09 -13.93 17.02
C ARG A 670 23.93 -13.04 17.43
N VAL A 671 22.84 -13.62 17.88
CA VAL A 671 21.62 -12.89 18.28
C VAL A 671 21.24 -13.28 19.71
N PRO A 672 20.70 -12.34 20.51
CA PRO A 672 20.24 -12.68 21.84
C PRO A 672 18.99 -13.55 21.77
N THR A 673 18.86 -14.51 22.69
CA THR A 673 17.71 -15.40 22.78
C THR A 673 16.90 -15.17 24.04
N VAL A 674 15.59 -15.36 23.92
CA VAL A 674 14.65 -15.33 25.04
C VAL A 674 13.68 -16.50 24.94
N SER A 675 13.27 -17.06 26.08
CA SER A 675 12.19 -18.05 26.13
C SER A 675 10.82 -17.40 26.23
N LEU A 676 9.77 -18.06 25.72
CA LEU A 676 8.41 -17.59 25.98
C LEU A 676 8.08 -17.61 27.48
N TRP A 677 8.63 -18.56 28.24
CA TRP A 677 8.47 -18.55 29.70
C TRP A 677 8.93 -17.21 30.30
N ARG A 678 10.11 -16.71 29.92
CA ARG A 678 10.62 -15.42 30.39
C ARG A 678 9.73 -14.25 29.98
N VAL A 679 9.28 -14.23 28.72
CA VAL A 679 8.38 -13.19 28.22
C VAL A 679 7.08 -13.17 29.04
N MET A 680 6.48 -14.35 29.25
CA MET A 680 5.19 -14.48 29.94
C MET A 680 5.27 -14.22 31.45
N GLU A 681 6.35 -14.66 32.09
CA GLU A 681 6.55 -14.52 33.54
C GLU A 681 7.02 -13.11 33.90
N SER A 682 8.05 -12.61 33.24
CA SER A 682 8.70 -11.35 33.63
C SER A 682 8.12 -10.13 32.91
N TRP A 683 7.90 -10.22 31.59
CA TRP A 683 7.55 -9.03 30.80
C TRP A 683 6.05 -8.81 30.69
N LEU A 684 5.26 -9.88 30.79
CA LEU A 684 3.80 -9.87 30.70
C LEU A 684 3.14 -10.46 31.96
N PRO A 685 3.57 -10.14 33.20
CA PRO A 685 3.10 -10.85 34.39
C PRO A 685 1.55 -10.82 34.49
N GLY A 686 0.95 -12.00 34.64
CA GLY A 686 -0.50 -12.17 34.80
C GLY A 686 -1.36 -11.86 33.57
N ARG A 687 -0.79 -11.56 32.40
CA ARG A 687 -1.56 -11.21 31.18
C ARG A 687 -1.72 -12.39 30.22
N ASP A 688 -2.91 -12.56 29.68
CA ASP A 688 -3.14 -13.54 28.63
C ASP A 688 -2.77 -12.98 27.25
N VAL A 689 -2.19 -13.83 26.41
CA VAL A 689 -1.92 -13.54 25.00
C VAL A 689 -3.07 -14.11 24.20
N GLN A 690 -3.88 -13.23 23.60
CA GLN A 690 -5.09 -13.62 22.89
C GLN A 690 -4.77 -14.35 21.59
N LEU A 691 -3.68 -13.97 20.92
CA LEU A 691 -3.21 -14.58 19.69
C LEU A 691 -1.69 -14.45 19.58
N ALA A 692 -1.02 -15.55 19.23
CA ALA A 692 0.39 -15.57 18.88
C ALA A 692 0.59 -16.05 17.44
N LYS A 693 1.20 -15.23 16.57
CA LYS A 693 1.70 -15.66 15.26
C LYS A 693 3.16 -16.05 15.41
N VAL A 694 3.48 -17.31 15.12
CA VAL A 694 4.85 -17.84 15.21
C VAL A 694 5.31 -18.28 13.83
N ASP A 695 6.40 -17.66 13.41
CA ASP A 695 7.14 -17.97 12.19
C ASP A 695 8.63 -18.02 12.57
N ALA A 696 8.99 -19.05 13.33
CA ALA A 696 10.34 -19.25 13.85
C ALA A 696 11.18 -20.16 12.95
N GLN A 697 10.79 -20.27 11.67
CA GLN A 697 11.49 -21.00 10.61
C GLN A 697 11.95 -22.39 11.07
N GLY A 698 10.98 -23.17 11.57
CA GLY A 698 11.17 -24.56 11.98
C GLY A 698 11.24 -24.84 13.48
N LEU A 699 11.27 -23.79 14.31
CA LEU A 699 11.24 -23.90 15.78
C LEU A 699 9.86 -23.61 16.38
N ASP A 700 8.81 -23.58 15.55
CA ASP A 700 7.50 -23.06 15.90
C ASP A 700 6.89 -23.75 17.13
N VAL A 701 6.93 -25.09 17.17
CA VAL A 701 6.45 -25.88 18.32
C VAL A 701 7.36 -25.70 19.55
N ASP A 702 8.68 -25.71 19.36
CA ASP A 702 9.65 -25.57 20.46
C ASP A 702 9.52 -24.20 21.14
N VAL A 703 9.22 -23.16 20.36
CA VAL A 703 8.90 -21.82 20.85
C VAL A 703 7.67 -21.87 21.76
N ILE A 704 6.58 -22.54 21.37
CA ILE A 704 5.40 -22.69 22.23
C ILE A 704 5.71 -23.51 23.49
N GLN A 705 6.44 -24.62 23.35
CA GLN A 705 6.86 -25.44 24.49
C GLN A 705 7.74 -24.66 25.48
N SER A 706 8.52 -23.70 24.99
CA SER A 706 9.34 -22.83 25.83
C SER A 706 8.53 -21.96 26.80
N ALA A 707 7.20 -21.85 26.65
CA ALA A 707 6.31 -21.17 27.59
C ALA A 707 6.10 -21.94 28.91
N ARG A 708 6.38 -23.25 28.93
CA ARG A 708 6.29 -24.13 30.10
C ARG A 708 4.94 -24.01 30.83
N GLU A 709 4.94 -23.77 32.13
CA GLU A 709 3.74 -23.60 32.95
C GLU A 709 2.82 -22.47 32.47
N HIS A 710 3.31 -21.50 31.70
CA HIS A 710 2.50 -20.41 31.14
C HIS A 710 1.88 -20.71 29.78
N VAL A 711 2.08 -21.91 29.21
CA VAL A 711 1.51 -22.28 27.89
C VAL A 711 -0.01 -22.11 27.84
N HIS A 712 -0.70 -22.25 28.98
CA HIS A 712 -2.15 -22.09 29.10
C HIS A 712 -2.65 -20.64 28.92
N ARG A 713 -1.76 -19.65 29.04
CA ARG A 713 -2.04 -18.21 28.86
C ARG A 713 -1.98 -17.76 27.40
N LEU A 714 -1.47 -18.61 26.51
CA LEU A 714 -1.56 -18.42 25.06
C LEU A 714 -2.92 -19.00 24.60
N LYS A 715 -3.87 -18.14 24.20
CA LYS A 715 -5.26 -18.57 23.92
C LYS A 715 -5.44 -19.14 22.51
N ALA A 716 -4.77 -18.51 21.54
CA ALA A 716 -4.70 -18.95 20.16
C ALA A 716 -3.28 -18.78 19.62
N VAL A 717 -2.88 -19.70 18.73
CA VAL A 717 -1.54 -19.73 18.14
C VAL A 717 -1.63 -20.08 16.66
N GLN A 718 -1.05 -19.29 15.78
CA GLN A 718 -0.81 -19.64 14.38
C GLN A 718 0.64 -20.09 14.22
N LEU A 719 0.83 -21.26 13.60
CA LEU A 719 2.14 -21.83 13.30
C LEU A 719 2.26 -22.11 11.81
N GLU A 720 3.49 -22.09 11.29
CA GLU A 720 3.80 -22.70 10.00
C GLU A 720 3.84 -24.24 10.12
N VAL A 721 3.28 -24.95 9.14
CA VAL A 721 3.28 -26.40 9.06
C VAL A 721 3.66 -26.89 7.67
N VAL A 722 4.46 -27.97 7.63
CA VAL A 722 4.89 -28.62 6.38
C VAL A 722 4.01 -29.83 6.08
N ARG A 723 3.59 -29.99 4.84
CA ARG A 723 2.73 -31.10 4.40
C ARG A 723 3.38 -32.47 4.69
N SER A 724 2.63 -33.37 5.33
CA SER A 724 3.10 -34.73 5.63
C SER A 724 3.19 -35.60 4.37
N ARG A 725 2.21 -35.50 3.48
CA ARG A 725 2.09 -36.33 2.28
C ARG A 725 2.78 -35.67 1.08
N PRO A 726 3.31 -36.45 0.13
CA PRO A 726 3.73 -35.93 -1.16
C PRO A 726 2.60 -35.14 -1.83
N THR A 727 2.98 -34.15 -2.63
CA THR A 727 2.06 -33.47 -3.55
C THR A 727 1.57 -34.45 -4.63
N GLY A 728 0.48 -34.12 -5.32
CA GLY A 728 -0.15 -35.01 -6.32
C GLY A 728 0.75 -35.33 -7.52
N ASP A 729 1.84 -34.57 -7.72
CA ASP A 729 2.90 -34.77 -8.70
C ASP A 729 4.07 -35.62 -8.18
N GLY A 730 3.99 -36.13 -6.95
CA GLY A 730 5.03 -36.96 -6.32
C GLY A 730 6.17 -36.17 -5.66
N HIS A 731 6.13 -34.84 -5.62
CA HIS A 731 7.16 -34.08 -4.91
C HIS A 731 7.05 -34.30 -3.39
N LYS A 732 8.19 -34.66 -2.77
CA LYS A 732 8.31 -34.78 -1.33
C LYS A 732 8.53 -33.40 -0.73
N CYS A 733 7.61 -32.97 0.12
CA CYS A 733 7.76 -31.75 0.90
C CYS A 733 8.84 -31.94 1.98
N ASN A 734 10.10 -31.75 1.65
CA ASN A 734 11.16 -31.84 2.64
C ASN A 734 11.14 -30.62 3.55
N VAL A 735 11.50 -30.83 4.81
CA VAL A 735 11.65 -29.74 5.77
C VAL A 735 12.81 -28.84 5.35
N GLN A 736 12.64 -27.52 5.42
CA GLN A 736 13.70 -26.59 5.06
C GLN A 736 14.83 -26.60 6.10
N TYR A 737 14.47 -26.71 7.38
CA TYR A 737 15.39 -26.70 8.50
C TYR A 737 15.38 -28.01 9.26
N GLY A 738 16.50 -28.35 9.89
CA GLY A 738 16.63 -29.53 10.72
C GLY A 738 17.63 -29.33 11.84
N SER A 739 17.41 -30.01 12.96
CA SER A 739 18.45 -30.16 13.98
C SER A 739 19.61 -30.99 13.43
N ASN A 740 20.84 -30.63 13.78
CA ASN A 740 22.04 -31.42 13.51
C ASN A 740 21.99 -32.79 14.22
N GLY A 741 21.34 -33.78 13.59
CA GLY A 741 21.40 -35.18 13.97
C GLY A 741 20.62 -35.59 15.24
N LYS A 742 19.82 -34.70 15.85
CA LYS A 742 19.02 -35.01 17.05
C LYS A 742 17.58 -34.52 16.94
N GLY A 743 16.81 -35.15 16.05
CA GLY A 743 15.36 -35.28 16.22
C GLY A 743 14.45 -34.06 16.06
N ALA A 744 14.93 -32.82 15.96
CA ALA A 744 14.08 -31.68 15.61
C ALA A 744 13.90 -31.66 14.08
N GLN A 745 13.01 -32.52 13.59
CA GLN A 745 12.38 -32.33 12.29
C GLN A 745 11.42 -31.14 12.44
N VAL A 746 11.48 -30.14 11.56
CA VAL A 746 10.35 -29.21 11.38
C VAL A 746 9.10 -30.08 11.29
N ALA A 747 8.18 -29.86 12.22
CA ALA A 747 7.12 -30.82 12.42
C ALA A 747 6.22 -30.83 11.18
N LYS A 748 6.19 -31.99 10.51
CA LYS A 748 5.13 -32.31 9.55
C LYS A 748 3.79 -32.00 10.21
N CYS A 749 2.81 -31.56 9.42
CA CYS A 749 1.52 -31.11 9.93
C CYS A 749 0.93 -32.09 10.97
N ASP A 750 0.98 -33.40 10.72
CA ASP A 750 0.47 -34.40 11.67
C ASP A 750 1.23 -34.39 13.01
N ASN A 751 2.55 -34.26 12.97
CA ASN A 751 3.40 -34.16 14.16
C ASN A 751 3.12 -32.87 14.93
N THR A 752 2.94 -31.74 14.22
CA THR A 752 2.57 -30.46 14.83
C THR A 752 1.22 -30.59 15.53
N VAL A 753 0.23 -31.22 14.90
CA VAL A 753 -1.09 -31.45 15.49
C VAL A 753 -1.00 -32.29 16.76
N VAL A 754 -0.21 -33.37 16.75
CA VAL A 754 0.00 -34.21 17.93
C VAL A 754 0.68 -33.43 19.05
N ALA A 755 1.74 -32.69 18.75
CA ALA A 755 2.47 -31.89 19.73
C ALA A 755 1.59 -30.79 20.33
N MET A 756 0.84 -30.05 19.51
CA MET A 756 -0.08 -29.01 19.98
C MET A 756 -1.23 -29.59 20.81
N ARG A 757 -1.71 -30.80 20.49
CA ARG A 757 -2.69 -31.50 21.32
C ARG A 757 -2.16 -31.86 22.71
N GLN A 758 -0.89 -32.28 22.80
CA GLN A 758 -0.23 -32.53 24.10
C GLN A 758 -0.12 -31.26 24.94
N LEU A 759 -0.05 -30.10 24.29
CA LEU A 759 -0.06 -28.78 24.94
C LEU A 759 -1.49 -28.25 25.22
N GLY A 760 -2.53 -29.03 24.93
CA GLY A 760 -3.93 -28.67 25.19
C GLY A 760 -4.59 -27.80 24.14
N TYR A 761 -4.10 -27.83 22.90
CA TYR A 761 -4.70 -27.12 21.77
C TYR A 761 -5.40 -28.05 20.78
N VAL A 762 -6.32 -27.49 20.00
CA VAL A 762 -6.93 -28.14 18.84
C VAL A 762 -6.80 -27.26 17.59
N PRO A 763 -6.70 -27.84 16.38
CA PRO A 763 -6.78 -27.08 15.14
C PRO A 763 -8.10 -26.31 15.02
N PHE A 764 -8.07 -25.06 14.56
CA PHE A 764 -9.25 -24.22 14.40
C PHE A 764 -9.70 -24.14 12.94
N GLY A 765 -10.79 -24.83 12.61
CA GLY A 765 -11.42 -24.75 11.27
C GLY A 765 -10.58 -25.37 10.14
N THR A 766 -9.60 -26.21 10.47
CA THR A 766 -8.62 -26.77 9.53
C THR A 766 -8.19 -28.20 9.94
N ASN A 767 -7.57 -28.92 9.00
CA ASN A 767 -6.86 -30.17 9.26
C ASN A 767 -5.77 -30.39 8.19
N CYS A 768 -4.87 -31.35 8.42
CA CYS A 768 -3.73 -31.63 7.53
C CYS A 768 -4.12 -32.17 6.14
N SER A 769 -5.37 -32.61 5.95
CA SER A 769 -5.88 -33.15 4.67
C SER A 769 -6.55 -32.09 3.79
N VAL A 770 -7.11 -31.05 4.40
CA VAL A 770 -7.97 -30.07 3.73
C VAL A 770 -7.25 -28.75 3.46
N HIS A 771 -6.10 -28.51 4.11
CA HIS A 771 -5.36 -27.27 3.90
C HIS A 771 -4.83 -27.15 2.47
N ARG A 772 -5.11 -26.00 1.85
CA ARG A 772 -4.35 -25.57 0.67
C ARG A 772 -2.99 -25.09 1.12
N PHE A 773 -2.01 -25.96 0.99
CA PHE A 773 -0.62 -25.57 0.98
C PHE A 773 -0.42 -24.76 -0.31
N ASN A 774 -0.11 -23.46 -0.19
CA ASN A 774 0.00 -22.53 -1.33
C ASN A 774 1.40 -21.95 -1.47
N GLU A 775 2.23 -22.06 -0.42
CA GLU A 775 3.60 -21.59 -0.42
C GLU A 775 4.55 -22.75 -0.71
N ALA A 776 5.73 -22.42 -1.24
CA ALA A 776 6.74 -23.39 -1.66
C ALA A 776 6.16 -24.54 -2.50
N ASN A 777 5.55 -24.27 -3.66
CA ASN A 777 4.98 -25.32 -4.52
C ASN A 777 3.95 -26.24 -3.80
N GLY A 778 3.26 -25.70 -2.79
CA GLY A 778 2.22 -26.42 -2.07
C GLY A 778 2.70 -27.39 -1.00
N CYS A 779 3.77 -27.01 -0.29
CA CYS A 779 4.30 -27.78 0.84
C CYS A 779 4.17 -27.10 2.20
N GLU A 780 3.93 -25.79 2.25
CA GLU A 780 3.76 -25.06 3.51
C GLU A 780 2.39 -24.38 3.60
N ALA A 781 1.89 -24.33 4.83
CA ALA A 781 0.64 -23.71 5.20
C ALA A 781 0.77 -23.10 6.59
N GLN A 782 0.00 -22.04 6.84
CA GLN A 782 -0.20 -21.52 8.19
C GLN A 782 -1.43 -22.21 8.79
N MET A 783 -1.29 -22.73 10.01
CA MET A 783 -2.38 -23.38 10.72
C MET A 783 -2.60 -22.75 12.08
N THR A 784 -3.86 -22.43 12.38
CA THR A 784 -4.25 -21.86 13.67
C THR A 784 -4.73 -22.95 14.62
N PHE A 785 -4.26 -22.87 15.86
CA PHE A 785 -4.58 -23.73 16.98
C PHE A 785 -5.20 -22.89 18.09
N VAL A 786 -6.22 -23.41 18.76
CA VAL A 786 -6.94 -22.71 19.84
C VAL A 786 -7.07 -23.61 21.07
N ARG A 787 -7.19 -22.99 22.24
CA ARG A 787 -7.63 -23.69 23.46
C ARG A 787 -9.17 -23.76 23.44
N PRO A 788 -9.80 -24.95 23.39
CA PRO A 788 -11.23 -25.09 23.12
C PRO A 788 -12.14 -24.26 24.05
N ASP A 789 -11.74 -24.15 25.32
CA ASP A 789 -12.60 -23.62 26.38
C ASP A 789 -12.36 -22.13 26.67
N ASP A 790 -11.35 -21.52 26.05
CA ASP A 790 -10.84 -20.22 26.49
C ASP A 790 -10.06 -19.51 25.37
N PHE A 791 -10.78 -19.00 24.37
CA PHE A 791 -10.22 -18.14 23.33
C PHE A 791 -11.26 -17.15 22.78
N ASP A 792 -10.78 -15.99 22.32
CA ASP A 792 -11.62 -15.01 21.63
C ASP A 792 -11.87 -15.46 20.17
N ARG A 793 -13.02 -16.10 19.96
CA ARG A 793 -13.41 -16.64 18.65
C ARG A 793 -13.56 -15.57 17.57
N GLU A 794 -14.09 -14.39 17.92
CA GLU A 794 -14.27 -13.31 16.95
C GLU A 794 -12.93 -12.73 16.52
N LEU A 795 -12.00 -12.54 17.46
CA LEU A 795 -10.64 -12.12 17.16
C LEU A 795 -9.92 -13.11 16.25
N VAL A 796 -10.01 -14.42 16.54
CA VAL A 796 -9.40 -15.46 15.69
C VAL A 796 -10.04 -15.46 14.31
N LEU A 797 -11.38 -15.43 14.19
CA LEU A 797 -12.05 -15.37 12.89
C LEU A 797 -11.68 -14.11 12.08
N SER A 798 -11.60 -12.96 12.75
CA SER A 798 -11.15 -11.70 12.14
C SER A 798 -9.70 -11.82 11.66
N PHE A 799 -8.79 -12.36 12.48
CA PHE A 799 -7.41 -12.64 12.08
C PHE A 799 -7.36 -13.53 10.84
N CYS A 800 -8.05 -14.66 10.87
CA CYS A 800 -8.12 -15.62 9.77
C CYS A 800 -8.67 -15.05 8.44
N THR A 801 -9.51 -14.02 8.51
CA THR A 801 -10.14 -13.38 7.34
C THR A 801 -9.42 -12.12 6.87
N SER A 802 -8.62 -11.51 7.74
CA SER A 802 -7.86 -10.27 7.49
C SER A 802 -6.47 -10.54 6.94
N THR A 803 -5.77 -11.55 7.46
CA THR A 803 -4.63 -12.14 6.77
C THR A 803 -5.17 -12.84 5.53
N TRP A 804 -4.39 -12.88 4.44
CA TRP A 804 -4.77 -13.54 3.19
C TRP A 804 -5.57 -14.84 3.46
N PRO A 805 -6.63 -15.16 2.69
CA PRO A 805 -7.69 -16.15 3.04
C PRO A 805 -7.23 -17.62 3.18
N HIS A 806 -5.95 -17.85 3.38
CA HIS A 806 -5.29 -19.14 3.47
C HIS A 806 -5.09 -19.63 4.90
N SER A 807 -5.32 -18.79 5.93
CA SER A 807 -4.94 -19.13 7.31
C SER A 807 -6.00 -19.88 8.12
N CYS A 808 -7.31 -19.70 7.85
CA CYS A 808 -8.36 -20.53 8.49
C CYS A 808 -9.68 -20.62 7.69
N GLY A 809 -10.40 -21.74 7.87
CA GLY A 809 -11.83 -21.87 7.57
C GLY A 809 -12.22 -22.33 6.15
N PRO A 810 -13.53 -22.59 5.91
CA PRO A 810 -14.07 -23.21 4.68
C PRO A 810 -13.79 -22.42 3.38
N GLY A 811 -13.49 -21.12 3.49
CA GLY A 811 -13.12 -20.27 2.35
C GLY A 811 -11.77 -20.65 1.72
N ALA A 812 -10.86 -21.25 2.49
CA ALA A 812 -9.65 -21.86 1.95
C ALA A 812 -9.95 -23.13 1.10
N TRP A 813 -11.19 -23.63 1.09
CA TRP A 813 -11.56 -24.93 0.53
C TRP A 813 -12.18 -24.80 -0.87
N SER A 814 -12.70 -23.63 -1.25
CA SER A 814 -13.62 -23.48 -2.39
C SER A 814 -13.02 -22.84 -3.64
N LYS A 815 -12.19 -23.62 -4.35
CA LYS A 815 -12.16 -23.67 -5.82
C LYS A 815 -11.99 -25.14 -6.21
N GLY A 816 -13.09 -25.88 -6.29
CA GLY A 816 -13.10 -27.28 -6.72
C GLY A 816 -13.60 -28.22 -5.64
N LEU A 817 -14.90 -28.22 -5.39
CA LEU A 817 -15.77 -29.37 -5.12
C LEU A 817 -17.13 -28.81 -4.68
N ALA A 818 -18.13 -29.01 -5.54
CA ALA A 818 -19.51 -28.83 -5.17
C ALA A 818 -19.92 -29.92 -4.18
N THR A 819 -20.81 -29.57 -3.23
CA THR A 819 -21.61 -30.47 -2.38
C THR A 819 -20.86 -31.42 -1.45
N ILE A 820 -20.54 -30.96 -0.22
CA ILE A 820 -20.69 -31.76 1.02
C ILE A 820 -21.10 -30.81 2.16
N SER A 821 -22.40 -30.66 2.38
CA SER A 821 -22.98 -30.01 3.56
C SER A 821 -23.66 -31.07 4.42
N GLN A 822 -22.89 -31.95 5.07
CA GLN A 822 -23.36 -32.87 6.10
C GLN A 822 -22.14 -33.59 6.68
N LEU A 823 -21.61 -33.07 7.80
CA LEU A 823 -20.83 -33.78 8.83
C LEU A 823 -20.32 -32.74 9.82
N TRP A 824 -21.21 -32.29 10.71
CA TRP A 824 -20.84 -31.75 12.01
C TRP A 824 -21.43 -32.70 13.04
N CYS A 825 -20.61 -33.63 13.54
CA CYS A 825 -20.94 -34.44 14.71
C CYS A 825 -20.75 -33.58 15.97
N PRO A 826 -21.75 -33.46 16.86
CA PRO A 826 -21.51 -33.00 18.21
C PRO A 826 -20.78 -34.11 18.98
N LEU A 827 -19.70 -33.73 19.66
CA LEU A 827 -19.03 -34.55 20.68
C LEU A 827 -20.07 -34.99 21.73
N VAL A 828 -20.50 -36.25 21.67
CA VAL A 828 -21.26 -36.90 22.73
C VAL A 828 -20.31 -37.23 23.87
N VAL A 829 -20.46 -36.53 24.99
CA VAL A 829 -19.82 -36.86 26.27
C VAL A 829 -20.41 -38.18 26.77
N PRO A 830 -19.62 -39.20 27.18
CA PRO A 830 -20.19 -40.42 27.74
C PRO A 830 -20.75 -40.13 29.13
N ARG A 831 -22.08 -40.19 29.28
CA ARG A 831 -22.71 -40.24 30.60
C ARG A 831 -22.38 -41.59 31.26
N ARG A 832 -21.71 -41.53 32.41
CA ARG A 832 -21.57 -42.65 33.36
C ARG A 832 -22.95 -43.26 33.65
N ALA A 833 -23.06 -44.57 33.43
CA ALA A 833 -24.22 -45.35 33.84
C ALA A 833 -24.30 -45.38 35.38
N VAL A 834 -25.27 -44.66 35.94
CA VAL A 834 -25.73 -44.86 37.32
C VAL A 834 -26.83 -45.93 37.25
N ARG A 835 -26.52 -47.15 37.71
CA ARG A 835 -27.53 -48.14 38.08
C ARG A 835 -28.31 -47.59 39.28
N ARG A 836 -29.63 -47.45 39.15
CA ARG A 836 -30.54 -47.44 40.30
C ARG A 836 -31.57 -48.55 40.14
N HIS A 837 -31.70 -49.32 41.21
CA HIS A 837 -32.67 -50.37 41.46
C HIS A 837 -34.11 -49.81 41.48
N GLY A 838 -35.07 -50.72 41.35
CA GLY A 838 -36.48 -50.46 41.11
C GLY A 838 -37.23 -49.75 42.24
N GLY A 839 -38.49 -49.45 41.91
CA GLY A 839 -39.48 -48.72 42.69
C GLY A 839 -40.46 -48.07 41.74
#